data_AF-M4ACA3-F1
#
_entry.id   AF-M4ACA3-F1
#
_cell.length_a   1.000
_cell.length_b   1.000
_cell.length_c   1.000
_cell.angle_alpha   90.00
_cell.angle_beta   90.00
_cell.angle_gamma   90.00
#
_symmetry.space_group_name_H-M   'P 1'
#
loop_
_entity.id
_entity.type
_entity.pdbx_description
1 polymer ?
#
loop_
_entity_poly.entity_id
_entity_poly.type
_entity_poly.pdbx_seq_one_letter_code
_entity_poly.pdbx_strand_id
1 'polypeptide(L)'
;MKPIRDAQLGAFTFFASALPHDVCGSNGLPLTPNSIKILGRFQILKTVTHPRLCQYVDISRGKHERLIVVAEHYSRNVGDFRQEQTVSPEKVLQVSYEVLEGLDFMNKHGLVHRALSPNNVLLDCKGNVKLAKFGLYHMTDHGADVDFPIGNPSYLAPEVIALGCFNPSDPSHSETPLPSGPKSDVWSLGILLFELCAGRRVLQNIEISDKLKFILTLGCMDDIVTVLAEEHGCLEIIKCDTNAGLLPFNPFLDPVFDGISCHYSPFQKPVSLFSSSLRCAHLELPDDISDLCKDDDEDYLSERGIDEVYHLWCLAGGDLEKELTNKEIIQSKPPVCTLPKFVLEDGESFGQGRDRSFLLDDTTVTLSLCQLRNRLKDVAGEAYFPLLEDEQSSLPQSNSSNELSATVTLPLIIRERDTEYQLIRIILFDRLLKGYPYKKNLMWKEARVDIPPLVRGLAWAALLGIEGDIQAKYDSIDKDTPIPTDRQIEVDIPRCHQYDELLSSPQGHIKFRRVLKAWVVSHPDLVYWQGLDSLCAPFLYLNFNNEALAYACMSAFIPKYLYNFFLKDNSHVIQEYLTVFSQMIAFHDPELSNHLNEIGFIPDLYAIPWFLTMFTHVFPLHKIFHLWDTLLLGSSSFPFCIGVAILQQLRDRLLANGFNECILLFSDLPEIDIERCVRESINLFCWTPKSATYRQYAQPMKAGGEGIFGKTAIYFSSDYQDMPKTDLSREPLALCDLKAEVSPRISAEDLIDLCELSLAGPTKRNKSGKPKIVAVDIRNVEDFGRGHVSGSINIPFNSVFGADGELVQCPASGALQNYRGRVIVIISHAVKSAALFAAHLVKVNFSRVCILDGGISKLKPTGLLTVPSPQI
;
A
#
# COMPACT_ATOMS: atom_id res chain seq x y z
N MET A 1 14.08 -9.00 4.27
CA MET A 1 14.39 -9.17 2.84
C MET A 1 15.71 -9.93 2.72
N LYS A 2 15.97 -10.64 1.62
CA LYS A 2 17.28 -11.23 1.36
C LYS A 2 18.25 -10.13 0.88
N PRO A 3 19.47 -10.03 1.41
CA PRO A 3 20.46 -9.05 0.98
C PRO A 3 20.85 -9.28 -0.49
N ILE A 4 21.19 -8.22 -1.22
CA ILE A 4 21.62 -8.28 -2.61
C ILE A 4 22.99 -8.97 -2.76
N ARG A 5 23.90 -8.77 -1.79
CA ARG A 5 25.26 -9.33 -1.79
C ARG A 5 25.99 -9.06 -3.11
N ASP A 6 26.37 -10.11 -3.83
CA ASP A 6 27.06 -10.09 -5.12
C ASP A 6 26.11 -10.01 -6.33
N ALA A 7 24.79 -10.07 -6.09
CA ALA A 7 23.81 -9.95 -7.15
C ALA A 7 23.77 -8.53 -7.71
N GLN A 8 23.29 -8.43 -8.94
CA GLN A 8 23.09 -7.16 -9.64
C GLN A 8 21.62 -6.98 -9.99
N LEU A 9 21.23 -5.74 -10.28
CA LEU A 9 19.93 -5.44 -10.88
C LEU A 9 20.03 -5.68 -12.39
N GLY A 10 19.32 -6.68 -12.91
CA GLY A 10 19.20 -6.93 -14.34
C GLY A 10 17.85 -6.45 -14.88
N ALA A 11 17.85 -5.82 -16.04
CA ALA A 11 16.66 -5.40 -16.76
C ALA A 11 16.59 -6.05 -18.15
N PHE A 12 15.43 -6.52 -18.54
CA PHE A 12 15.15 -6.98 -19.90
C PHE A 12 13.80 -6.44 -20.36
N THR A 13 13.57 -6.39 -21.68
CA THR A 13 12.37 -5.77 -22.25
C THR A 13 11.76 -6.62 -23.36
N PHE A 14 10.44 -6.52 -23.49
CA PHE A 14 9.67 -7.14 -24.57
C PHE A 14 8.39 -6.34 -24.83
N PHE A 15 7.63 -6.71 -25.86
CA PHE A 15 6.37 -6.08 -26.21
C PHE A 15 5.20 -7.03 -25.97
N ALA A 16 4.12 -6.51 -25.37
CA ALA A 16 2.84 -7.19 -25.41
C ALA A 16 2.22 -7.08 -26.81
N SER A 17 1.43 -8.08 -27.21
CA SER A 17 0.68 -8.03 -28.47
C SER A 17 -0.37 -6.92 -28.40
N ALA A 18 -0.51 -6.16 -29.49
CA ALA A 18 -1.44 -5.04 -29.54
C ALA A 18 -2.88 -5.54 -29.76
N LEU A 19 -3.84 -5.00 -29.00
CA LEU A 19 -5.26 -5.23 -29.24
C LEU A 19 -5.82 -4.25 -30.28
N PRO A 20 -6.80 -4.65 -31.11
CA PRO A 20 -7.46 -3.74 -32.03
C PRO A 20 -8.12 -2.57 -31.28
N HIS A 21 -7.89 -1.34 -31.73
CA HIS A 21 -8.39 -0.13 -31.06
C HIS A 21 -9.91 0.07 -31.15
N ASP A 22 -10.60 -0.63 -32.05
CA ASP A 22 -12.03 -0.44 -32.34
C ASP A 22 -12.95 -1.45 -31.63
N VAL A 23 -12.42 -2.25 -30.68
CA VAL A 23 -13.17 -3.34 -30.05
C VAL A 23 -13.41 -3.05 -28.58
N CYS A 24 -14.68 -3.08 -28.16
CA CYS A 24 -15.08 -3.05 -26.76
C CYS A 24 -15.33 -4.47 -26.23
N GLY A 25 -15.14 -4.67 -24.94
CA GLY A 25 -15.59 -5.87 -24.25
C GLY A 25 -17.12 -6.01 -24.25
N SER A 26 -17.63 -7.17 -23.84
CA SER A 26 -19.07 -7.46 -23.74
C SER A 26 -19.83 -6.53 -22.79
N ASN A 27 -19.13 -5.84 -21.91
CA ASN A 27 -19.63 -4.84 -20.98
C ASN A 27 -19.63 -3.40 -21.55
N GLY A 28 -19.23 -3.21 -22.81
CA GLY A 28 -19.14 -1.88 -23.45
C GLY A 28 -17.95 -1.03 -23.01
N LEU A 29 -17.05 -1.57 -22.19
CA LEU A 29 -15.79 -0.91 -21.82
C LEU A 29 -14.67 -1.26 -22.82
N PRO A 30 -13.66 -0.39 -22.99
CA PRO A 30 -12.47 -0.72 -23.78
C PRO A 30 -11.83 -2.03 -23.28
N LEU A 31 -11.30 -2.83 -24.21
CA LEU A 31 -10.54 -4.02 -23.82
C LEU A 31 -9.31 -3.61 -23.00
N THR A 32 -9.06 -4.29 -21.89
CA THR A 32 -7.84 -4.11 -21.10
C THR A 32 -6.61 -4.46 -21.96
N PRO A 33 -5.65 -3.53 -22.17
CA PRO A 33 -4.42 -3.81 -22.90
C PRO A 33 -3.68 -5.03 -22.37
N ASN A 34 -3.08 -5.82 -23.26
CA ASN A 34 -2.34 -7.02 -22.88
C ASN A 34 -1.16 -6.69 -21.96
N SER A 35 -0.51 -5.53 -22.14
CA SER A 35 0.52 -5.06 -21.21
C SER A 35 0.01 -4.86 -19.78
N ILE A 36 -1.24 -4.41 -19.58
CA ILE A 36 -1.88 -4.30 -18.25
C ILE A 36 -2.22 -5.67 -17.68
N LYS A 37 -2.66 -6.62 -18.51
CA LYS A 37 -2.88 -8.01 -18.07
C LYS A 37 -1.58 -8.65 -17.60
N ILE A 38 -0.49 -8.46 -18.34
CA ILE A 38 0.84 -8.94 -17.97
C ILE A 38 1.33 -8.27 -16.68
N LEU A 39 1.15 -6.96 -16.54
CA LEU A 39 1.47 -6.20 -15.31
C LEU A 39 0.80 -6.81 -14.06
N GLY A 40 -0.48 -7.14 -14.18
CA GLY A 40 -1.26 -7.80 -13.12
C GLY A 40 -0.75 -9.21 -12.80
N ARG A 41 -0.53 -10.06 -13.82
CA ARG A 41 0.02 -11.43 -13.65
C ARG A 41 1.43 -11.43 -13.08
N PHE A 42 2.25 -10.44 -13.41
CA PHE A 42 3.63 -10.34 -12.92
C PHE A 42 3.72 -10.24 -11.39
N GLN A 43 2.74 -9.61 -10.73
CA GLN A 43 2.86 -9.29 -9.30
C GLN A 43 3.10 -10.52 -8.41
N ILE A 44 2.52 -11.67 -8.73
CA ILE A 44 2.75 -12.91 -7.97
C ILE A 44 4.21 -13.35 -8.02
N LEU A 45 4.93 -13.08 -9.11
CA LEU A 45 6.34 -13.42 -9.27
C LEU A 45 7.24 -12.65 -8.29
N LYS A 46 6.84 -11.44 -7.86
CA LYS A 46 7.55 -10.68 -6.82
C LYS A 46 7.50 -11.38 -5.45
N THR A 47 6.56 -12.30 -5.25
CA THR A 47 6.41 -13.07 -4.00
C THR A 47 7.21 -14.37 -3.98
N VAL A 48 7.67 -14.80 -5.16
CA VAL A 48 8.42 -16.04 -5.33
C VAL A 48 9.85 -15.82 -4.84
N THR A 49 10.17 -16.40 -3.68
CA THR A 49 11.50 -16.31 -3.08
C THR A 49 12.04 -17.71 -2.83
N HIS A 50 13.16 -18.05 -3.48
CA HIS A 50 13.84 -19.34 -3.33
C HIS A 50 15.35 -19.15 -3.52
N PRO A 51 16.23 -19.95 -2.90
CA PRO A 51 17.69 -19.84 -3.11
C PRO A 51 18.11 -20.05 -4.56
N ARG A 52 17.38 -20.89 -5.31
CA ARG A 52 17.69 -21.28 -6.70
C ARG A 52 17.00 -20.45 -7.78
N LEU A 53 16.24 -19.43 -7.41
CA LEU A 53 15.51 -18.59 -8.36
C LEU A 53 15.98 -17.15 -8.21
N CYS A 54 16.16 -16.45 -9.33
CA CYS A 54 16.39 -15.01 -9.32
C CYS A 54 15.13 -14.29 -8.83
N GLN A 55 15.25 -13.39 -7.87
CA GLN A 55 14.12 -12.63 -7.37
C GLN A 55 13.62 -11.62 -8.43
N TYR A 56 12.33 -11.65 -8.76
CA TYR A 56 11.70 -10.56 -9.54
C TYR A 56 11.47 -9.34 -8.66
N VAL A 57 11.87 -8.17 -9.17
CA VAL A 57 11.86 -6.92 -8.40
C VAL A 57 10.71 -6.03 -8.84
N ASP A 58 10.63 -5.72 -10.13
CA ASP A 58 9.64 -4.79 -10.65
C ASP A 58 9.34 -4.98 -12.13
N ILE A 59 8.24 -4.40 -12.58
CA ILE A 59 7.87 -4.32 -13.99
C ILE A 59 7.33 -2.91 -14.28
N SER A 60 7.81 -2.29 -15.34
CA SER A 60 7.34 -0.99 -15.79
C SER A 60 6.75 -1.09 -17.19
N ARG A 61 5.62 -0.41 -17.41
CA ARG A 61 5.03 -0.24 -18.73
C ARG A 61 5.55 1.03 -19.38
N GLY A 62 6.19 0.87 -20.53
CA GLY A 62 6.65 1.95 -21.39
C GLY A 62 5.65 2.27 -22.49
N LYS A 63 6.10 3.04 -23.48
CA LYS A 63 5.28 3.41 -24.66
C LYS A 63 5.01 2.20 -25.56
N HIS A 64 3.89 2.22 -26.27
CA HIS A 64 3.50 1.23 -27.30
C HIS A 64 3.53 -0.23 -26.79
N GLU A 65 2.92 -0.51 -25.64
CA GLU A 65 2.83 -1.86 -25.06
C GLU A 65 4.19 -2.50 -24.68
N ARG A 66 5.27 -1.72 -24.66
CA ARG A 66 6.57 -2.19 -24.18
C ARG A 66 6.52 -2.42 -22.67
N LEU A 67 7.07 -3.53 -22.23
CA LEU A 67 7.30 -3.85 -20.83
C LEU A 67 8.81 -3.96 -20.57
N ILE A 68 9.23 -3.50 -19.40
CA ILE A 68 10.60 -3.66 -18.89
C ILE A 68 10.50 -4.36 -17.55
N VAL A 69 11.18 -5.49 -17.40
CA VAL A 69 11.18 -6.31 -16.19
C VAL A 69 12.55 -6.19 -15.54
N VAL A 70 12.53 -5.96 -14.22
CA VAL A 70 13.72 -5.90 -13.37
C VAL A 70 13.75 -7.11 -12.46
N ALA A 71 14.89 -7.78 -12.39
CA ALA A 71 15.12 -8.95 -11.56
C ALA A 71 16.56 -9.01 -11.05
N GLU A 72 16.78 -9.85 -10.04
CA GLU A 72 18.11 -10.30 -9.63
C GLU A 72 18.88 -10.89 -10.82
N HIS A 73 20.13 -10.52 -10.98
CA HIS A 73 20.98 -10.96 -12.08
C HIS A 73 22.42 -11.20 -11.64
N TYR A 74 23.07 -12.16 -12.29
CA TYR A 74 24.48 -12.48 -12.12
C TYR A 74 25.13 -12.57 -13.50
N SER A 75 26.36 -12.09 -13.60
CA SER A 75 27.07 -11.98 -14.87
C SER A 75 27.53 -13.34 -15.43
N ARG A 76 27.73 -14.34 -14.57
CA ARG A 76 28.16 -15.69 -14.96
C ARG A 76 26.96 -16.60 -15.15
N ASN A 77 27.04 -17.46 -16.15
CA ASN A 77 26.02 -18.46 -16.44
C ASN A 77 26.65 -19.80 -16.82
N VAL A 78 25.86 -20.87 -16.82
CA VAL A 78 26.31 -22.23 -17.16
C VAL A 78 26.79 -22.33 -18.63
N GLY A 79 26.34 -21.43 -19.50
CA GLY A 79 26.87 -21.30 -20.86
C GLY A 79 28.36 -20.92 -20.93
N ASP A 80 28.91 -20.29 -19.88
CA ASP A 80 30.30 -19.82 -19.81
C ASP A 80 31.29 -20.94 -19.47
N PHE A 81 30.83 -22.07 -18.92
CA PHE A 81 31.68 -23.23 -18.57
C PHE A 81 32.45 -23.84 -19.75
N ARG A 82 32.19 -23.35 -20.96
CA ARG A 82 32.70 -23.92 -22.22
C ARG A 82 33.98 -23.27 -22.72
N GLN A 83 34.47 -22.20 -22.09
CA GLN A 83 35.70 -21.55 -22.57
C GLN A 83 37.00 -22.20 -22.07
N GLU A 84 36.99 -23.02 -21.00
CA GLU A 84 38.18 -23.73 -20.51
C GLU A 84 37.80 -25.07 -19.84
N GLN A 85 38.11 -26.20 -20.50
CA GLN A 85 37.99 -27.61 -20.02
C GLN A 85 36.60 -28.23 -19.82
N THR A 86 36.55 -29.57 -19.88
CA THR A 86 35.37 -30.41 -19.59
C THR A 86 34.87 -30.17 -18.17
N VAL A 87 33.56 -29.95 -18.00
CA VAL A 87 32.94 -29.77 -16.68
C VAL A 87 33.05 -31.08 -15.90
N SER A 88 33.46 -31.03 -14.63
CA SER A 88 33.60 -32.24 -13.82
C SER A 88 32.22 -32.89 -13.56
N PRO A 89 32.14 -34.23 -13.45
CA PRO A 89 30.89 -34.92 -13.13
C PRO A 89 30.22 -34.40 -11.86
N GLU A 90 31.00 -34.08 -10.83
CA GLU A 90 30.51 -33.51 -9.58
C GLU A 90 29.84 -32.16 -9.80
N LYS A 91 30.40 -31.32 -10.67
CA LYS A 91 29.81 -30.02 -11.00
C LYS A 91 28.53 -30.16 -11.83
N VAL A 92 28.50 -31.11 -12.77
CA VAL A 92 27.28 -31.43 -13.54
C VAL A 92 26.18 -31.89 -12.59
N LEU A 93 26.48 -32.79 -11.66
CA LEU A 93 25.52 -33.28 -10.67
C LEU A 93 25.07 -32.16 -9.73
N GLN A 94 25.98 -31.27 -9.29
CA GLN A 94 25.61 -30.10 -8.48
C GLN A 94 24.61 -29.21 -9.22
N VAL A 95 24.92 -28.81 -10.46
CA VAL A 95 24.03 -27.99 -11.28
C VAL A 95 22.69 -28.70 -11.50
N SER A 96 22.71 -30.00 -11.79
CA SER A 96 21.49 -30.81 -11.96
C SER A 96 20.60 -30.73 -10.73
N TYR A 97 21.16 -31.00 -9.55
CA TYR A 97 20.44 -31.00 -8.27
C TYR A 97 19.82 -29.63 -7.99
N GLU A 98 20.62 -28.57 -8.11
CA GLU A 98 20.17 -27.20 -7.80
C GLU A 98 19.12 -26.68 -8.80
N VAL A 99 19.23 -27.03 -10.09
CA VAL A 99 18.18 -26.72 -11.08
C VAL A 99 16.89 -27.47 -10.76
N LEU A 100 16.99 -28.77 -10.43
CA LEU A 100 15.84 -29.59 -10.06
C LEU A 100 15.15 -29.09 -8.79
N GLU A 101 15.90 -28.63 -7.80
CA GLU A 101 15.37 -27.97 -6.59
C GLU A 101 14.56 -26.72 -6.95
N GLY A 102 15.07 -25.87 -7.86
CA GLY A 102 14.34 -24.70 -8.36
C GLY A 102 13.07 -25.07 -9.13
N LEU A 103 13.13 -26.06 -10.03
CA LEU A 103 12.00 -26.51 -10.83
C LEU A 103 10.90 -27.20 -9.99
N ASP A 104 11.28 -28.01 -8.99
CA ASP A 104 10.33 -28.61 -8.05
C ASP A 104 9.59 -27.55 -7.23
N PHE A 105 10.33 -26.55 -6.74
CA PHE A 105 9.73 -25.41 -6.05
C PHE A 105 8.73 -24.67 -6.95
N MET A 106 9.09 -24.39 -8.21
CA MET A 106 8.19 -23.73 -9.18
C MET A 106 6.93 -24.55 -9.44
N ASN A 107 7.07 -25.86 -9.65
CA ASN A 107 5.96 -26.77 -9.91
C ASN A 107 4.97 -26.79 -8.73
N LYS A 108 5.46 -26.83 -7.49
CA LYS A 108 4.63 -26.70 -6.27
C LYS A 108 3.85 -25.37 -6.20
N HIS A 109 4.29 -24.35 -6.91
CA HIS A 109 3.62 -23.05 -7.05
C HIS A 109 2.81 -22.91 -8.36
N GLY A 110 2.63 -23.99 -9.12
CA GLY A 110 1.89 -23.99 -10.38
C GLY A 110 2.61 -23.27 -11.53
N LEU A 111 3.94 -23.11 -11.44
CA LEU A 111 4.77 -22.46 -12.44
C LEU A 111 5.61 -23.46 -13.23
N VAL A 112 5.80 -23.17 -14.50
CA VAL A 112 6.68 -23.91 -15.43
C VAL A 112 7.60 -22.88 -16.09
N HIS A 113 8.89 -23.19 -16.20
CA HIS A 113 9.91 -22.25 -16.65
C HIS A 113 9.80 -21.94 -18.14
N ARG A 114 9.65 -22.95 -19.00
CA ARG A 114 9.46 -22.87 -20.47
C ARG A 114 10.53 -22.11 -21.27
N ALA A 115 11.57 -21.62 -20.62
CA ALA A 115 12.66 -20.84 -21.19
C ALA A 115 14.02 -21.27 -20.61
N LEU A 116 14.11 -22.49 -20.07
CA LEU A 116 15.34 -23.02 -19.51
C LEU A 116 16.38 -23.21 -20.63
N SER A 117 17.56 -22.61 -20.43
CA SER A 117 18.70 -22.71 -21.34
C SER A 117 19.97 -22.39 -20.56
N PRO A 118 21.18 -22.71 -21.07
CA PRO A 118 22.43 -22.41 -20.36
C PRO A 118 22.61 -20.94 -19.97
N ASN A 119 22.06 -20.01 -20.76
CA ASN A 119 22.12 -18.57 -20.50
C ASN A 119 21.19 -18.14 -19.36
N ASN A 120 20.13 -18.91 -19.08
CA ASN A 120 19.15 -18.61 -18.03
C ASN A 120 19.43 -19.39 -16.73
N VAL A 121 20.48 -20.21 -16.69
CA VAL A 121 21.01 -20.83 -15.46
C VAL A 121 22.23 -20.01 -15.03
N LEU A 122 21.98 -19.00 -14.19
CA LEU A 122 23.00 -18.08 -13.69
C LEU A 122 23.75 -18.67 -12.50
N LEU A 123 24.91 -18.09 -12.18
CA LEU A 123 25.79 -18.55 -11.10
C LEU A 123 26.17 -17.39 -10.19
N ASP A 124 25.98 -17.56 -8.88
CA ASP A 124 26.50 -16.61 -7.88
C ASP A 124 28.03 -16.71 -7.74
N CYS A 125 28.64 -15.83 -6.93
CA CYS A 125 30.08 -15.82 -6.69
C CYS A 125 30.62 -17.11 -6.06
N LYS A 126 29.76 -17.88 -5.40
CA LYS A 126 30.07 -19.20 -4.80
C LYS A 126 29.83 -20.35 -5.79
N GLY A 127 29.33 -20.06 -7.00
CA GLY A 127 29.05 -21.03 -8.04
C GLY A 127 27.74 -21.79 -7.87
N ASN A 128 26.81 -21.30 -7.05
CA ASN A 128 25.47 -21.84 -6.87
C ASN A 128 24.52 -21.37 -7.99
N VAL A 129 23.60 -22.23 -8.40
CA VAL A 129 22.62 -21.96 -9.44
C VAL A 129 21.54 -20.97 -9.00
N LYS A 130 21.22 -20.06 -9.93
CA LYS A 130 20.13 -19.08 -9.89
C LYS A 130 19.38 -19.10 -11.24
N LEU A 131 18.17 -19.64 -11.28
CA LEU A 131 17.33 -19.67 -12.47
C LEU A 131 16.74 -18.29 -12.76
N ALA A 132 16.97 -17.78 -13.96
CA ALA A 132 16.47 -16.48 -14.44
C ALA A 132 15.35 -16.65 -15.48
N LYS A 133 14.55 -15.60 -15.68
CA LYS A 133 13.48 -15.53 -16.70
C LYS A 133 12.38 -16.60 -16.61
N PHE A 134 12.30 -17.32 -15.50
CA PHE A 134 11.33 -18.39 -15.26
C PHE A 134 9.86 -17.94 -15.25
N GLY A 135 9.59 -16.63 -15.19
CA GLY A 135 8.25 -16.06 -15.07
C GLY A 135 7.64 -15.61 -16.40
N LEU A 136 8.40 -15.62 -17.50
CA LEU A 136 7.96 -15.07 -18.78
C LEU A 136 6.71 -15.79 -19.29
N TYR A 137 6.72 -17.12 -19.28
CA TYR A 137 5.57 -17.95 -19.72
C TYR A 137 4.30 -17.68 -18.91
N HIS A 138 4.42 -17.51 -17.59
CA HIS A 138 3.27 -17.22 -16.72
C HIS A 138 2.73 -15.80 -16.96
N MET A 139 3.60 -14.79 -16.98
CA MET A 139 3.15 -13.39 -17.03
C MET A 139 2.47 -13.06 -18.37
N THR A 140 2.86 -13.72 -19.47
CA THR A 140 2.31 -13.52 -20.82
C THR A 140 1.16 -14.45 -21.17
N ASP A 141 0.48 -15.02 -20.16
CA ASP A 141 -0.66 -15.94 -20.36
C ASP A 141 -0.31 -17.12 -21.27
N HIS A 142 0.77 -17.82 -20.93
CA HIS A 142 1.28 -18.95 -21.70
C HIS A 142 1.71 -18.58 -23.14
N GLY A 143 1.93 -17.29 -23.40
CA GLY A 143 2.33 -16.75 -24.71
C GLY A 143 1.20 -16.09 -25.48
N ALA A 144 -0.04 -16.12 -25.00
CA ALA A 144 -1.18 -15.52 -25.69
C ALA A 144 -1.15 -13.99 -25.73
N ASP A 145 -0.48 -13.34 -24.77
CA ASP A 145 -0.41 -11.88 -24.67
C ASP A 145 0.83 -11.27 -25.38
N VAL A 146 1.56 -12.05 -26.20
CA VAL A 146 2.78 -11.62 -26.93
C VAL A 146 2.84 -12.22 -28.34
N ASP A 147 3.53 -11.54 -29.26
CA ASP A 147 3.65 -11.96 -30.68
C ASP A 147 4.92 -12.77 -31.00
N PHE A 148 5.58 -13.32 -29.98
CA PHE A 148 6.81 -14.09 -30.13
C PHE A 148 6.73 -15.46 -29.41
N PRO A 149 7.42 -16.50 -29.92
CA PRO A 149 7.46 -17.79 -29.26
C PRO A 149 8.26 -17.71 -27.96
N ILE A 150 7.80 -18.43 -26.93
CA ILE A 150 8.46 -18.50 -25.62
C ILE A 150 9.40 -19.70 -25.55
N GLY A 151 10.66 -19.41 -25.25
CA GLY A 151 11.73 -20.37 -25.06
C GLY A 151 12.74 -20.40 -26.21
N ASN A 152 13.88 -21.05 -25.97
CA ASN A 152 14.93 -21.18 -26.98
C ASN A 152 14.69 -22.44 -27.82
N PRO A 153 14.60 -22.34 -29.18
CA PRO A 153 14.30 -23.46 -30.05
C PRO A 153 15.14 -24.72 -29.83
N SER A 154 16.42 -24.60 -29.45
CA SER A 154 17.31 -25.73 -29.22
C SER A 154 16.96 -26.56 -27.97
N TYR A 155 16.17 -25.99 -27.04
CA TYR A 155 15.83 -26.62 -25.76
C TYR A 155 14.32 -26.86 -25.61
N LEU A 156 13.51 -26.52 -26.61
CA LEU A 156 12.08 -26.76 -26.59
C LEU A 156 11.79 -28.26 -26.67
N ALA A 157 10.79 -28.69 -25.90
CA ALA A 157 10.32 -30.06 -25.92
C ALA A 157 9.51 -30.35 -27.20
N PRO A 158 9.52 -31.59 -27.74
CA PRO A 158 8.83 -31.93 -28.97
C PRO A 158 7.33 -31.62 -28.93
N GLU A 159 6.68 -31.88 -27.80
CA GLU A 159 5.25 -31.60 -27.60
C GLU A 159 4.92 -30.11 -27.62
N VAL A 160 5.85 -29.26 -27.18
CA VAL A 160 5.71 -27.81 -27.23
C VAL A 160 5.79 -27.31 -28.68
N ILE A 161 6.71 -27.85 -29.46
CA ILE A 161 6.88 -27.49 -30.88
C ILE A 161 5.63 -27.95 -31.66
N ALA A 162 5.15 -29.17 -31.40
CA ALA A 162 3.99 -29.75 -32.05
C ALA A 162 2.69 -28.97 -31.78
N LEU A 163 2.56 -28.39 -30.58
CA LEU A 163 1.41 -27.55 -30.21
C LEU A 163 1.33 -26.27 -31.06
N GLY A 164 2.48 -25.73 -31.48
CA GLY A 164 2.57 -24.50 -32.26
C GLY A 164 2.27 -23.23 -31.45
N CYS A 165 2.08 -22.10 -32.16
CA CYS A 165 1.68 -20.84 -31.54
C CYS A 165 0.15 -20.85 -31.34
N PHE A 166 -0.30 -20.48 -30.14
CA PHE A 166 -1.72 -20.36 -29.83
C PHE A 166 -2.16 -18.89 -29.87
N ASN A 167 -3.16 -18.59 -30.69
CA ASN A 167 -3.85 -17.30 -30.69
C ASN A 167 -5.31 -17.49 -30.25
N PRO A 168 -5.76 -16.87 -29.14
CA PRO A 168 -7.13 -17.01 -28.66
C PRO A 168 -8.20 -16.56 -29.67
N SER A 169 -7.82 -15.72 -30.62
CA SER A 169 -8.70 -15.18 -31.67
C SER A 169 -8.77 -16.06 -32.92
N ASP A 170 -8.04 -17.18 -32.98
CA ASP A 170 -8.04 -18.06 -34.13
C ASP A 170 -9.27 -19.01 -34.10
N PRO A 171 -10.25 -18.85 -35.01
CA PRO A 171 -11.45 -19.68 -35.04
C PRO A 171 -11.19 -21.13 -35.44
N SER A 172 -9.98 -21.48 -35.88
CA SER A 172 -9.59 -22.86 -36.23
C SER A 172 -9.35 -23.75 -35.01
N HIS A 173 -9.18 -23.18 -33.82
CA HIS A 173 -9.02 -23.92 -32.57
C HIS A 173 -10.36 -23.99 -31.82
N SER A 174 -11.01 -25.17 -31.82
CA SER A 174 -12.26 -25.40 -31.10
C SER A 174 -12.10 -25.50 -29.58
N GLU A 175 -10.88 -25.79 -29.11
CA GLU A 175 -10.54 -25.94 -27.69
C GLU A 175 -9.26 -25.16 -27.37
N THR A 176 -9.19 -24.62 -26.15
CA THR A 176 -7.97 -23.97 -25.65
C THR A 176 -6.91 -25.05 -25.40
N PRO A 177 -5.68 -24.90 -25.95
CA PRO A 177 -4.63 -25.87 -25.72
C PRO A 177 -4.24 -25.87 -24.24
N LEU A 178 -3.96 -27.08 -23.74
CA LEU A 178 -3.50 -27.26 -22.36
C LEU A 178 -2.15 -26.53 -22.17
N PRO A 179 -1.95 -25.84 -21.04
CA PRO A 179 -0.66 -25.23 -20.73
C PRO A 179 0.42 -26.31 -20.64
N SER A 180 1.66 -25.94 -21.02
CA SER A 180 2.80 -26.85 -20.93
C SER A 180 3.02 -27.29 -19.48
N GLY A 181 3.28 -28.58 -19.29
CA GLY A 181 3.51 -29.15 -17.97
C GLY A 181 4.99 -29.14 -17.53
N PRO A 182 5.28 -29.51 -16.28
CA PRO A 182 6.65 -29.59 -15.75
C PRO A 182 7.60 -30.49 -16.54
N LYS A 183 7.07 -31.46 -17.31
CA LYS A 183 7.86 -32.38 -18.13
C LYS A 183 8.61 -31.68 -19.27
N SER A 184 8.09 -30.56 -19.77
CA SER A 184 8.78 -29.79 -20.80
C SER A 184 10.06 -29.14 -20.25
N ASP A 185 10.08 -28.72 -18.98
CA ASP A 185 11.31 -28.22 -18.35
C ASP A 185 12.32 -29.33 -18.09
N VAL A 186 11.86 -30.55 -17.79
CA VAL A 186 12.72 -31.74 -17.64
C VAL A 186 13.41 -32.06 -18.96
N TRP A 187 12.71 -31.95 -20.09
CA TRP A 187 13.33 -32.08 -21.42
C TRP A 187 14.43 -31.03 -21.63
N SER A 188 14.11 -29.75 -21.39
CA SER A 188 15.09 -28.65 -21.54
C SER A 188 16.32 -28.87 -20.65
N LEU A 189 16.14 -29.37 -19.43
CA LEU A 189 17.23 -29.74 -18.53
C LEU A 189 18.04 -30.91 -19.12
N GLY A 190 17.40 -31.94 -19.65
CA GLY A 190 18.08 -33.09 -20.28
C GLY A 190 19.02 -32.66 -21.40
N ILE A 191 18.56 -31.79 -22.31
CA ILE A 191 19.41 -31.22 -23.37
C ILE A 191 20.57 -30.40 -22.78
N LEU A 192 20.31 -29.57 -21.77
CA LEU A 192 21.35 -28.78 -21.10
C LEU A 192 22.42 -29.68 -20.47
N LEU A 193 22.04 -30.71 -19.72
CA LEU A 193 22.96 -31.65 -19.08
C LEU A 193 23.74 -32.47 -20.11
N PHE A 194 23.09 -32.89 -21.19
CA PHE A 194 23.77 -33.54 -22.31
C PHE A 194 24.90 -32.66 -22.87
N GLU A 195 24.64 -31.37 -23.09
CA GLU A 195 25.67 -30.46 -23.58
C GLU A 195 26.82 -30.23 -22.59
N LEU A 196 26.53 -30.25 -21.28
CA LEU A 196 27.56 -30.16 -20.24
C LEU A 196 28.46 -31.39 -20.23
N CYS A 197 27.86 -32.59 -20.29
CA CYS A 197 28.61 -33.85 -20.37
C CYS A 197 29.40 -33.96 -21.69
N ALA A 198 28.81 -33.54 -22.81
CA ALA A 198 29.44 -33.61 -24.13
C ALA A 198 30.54 -32.55 -24.33
N GLY A 199 30.56 -31.50 -23.51
CA GLY A 199 31.47 -30.35 -23.63
C GLY A 199 31.25 -29.53 -24.91
N ARG A 200 30.10 -29.65 -25.59
CA ARG A 200 29.80 -28.97 -26.88
C ARG A 200 28.34 -28.59 -26.98
N ARG A 201 28.00 -27.57 -27.78
CA ARG A 201 26.60 -27.16 -27.99
C ARG A 201 25.96 -28.07 -29.05
N VAL A 202 24.79 -28.59 -28.76
CA VAL A 202 24.00 -29.35 -29.73
C VAL A 202 23.20 -28.38 -30.58
N LEU A 203 22.92 -28.77 -31.83
CA LEU A 203 22.12 -28.00 -32.76
C LEU A 203 22.68 -26.60 -33.04
N GLN A 204 23.98 -26.38 -32.84
CA GLN A 204 24.61 -25.09 -33.14
C GLN A 204 24.73 -24.91 -34.65
N ASN A 205 24.48 -23.69 -35.15
CA ASN A 205 24.59 -23.33 -36.58
C ASN A 205 23.63 -24.05 -37.55
N ILE A 206 22.59 -24.71 -37.04
CA ILE A 206 21.49 -25.26 -37.85
C ILE A 206 20.38 -24.22 -38.00
N GLU A 207 19.73 -24.16 -39.16
CA GLU A 207 18.54 -23.32 -39.38
C GLU A 207 17.41 -23.69 -38.41
N ILE A 208 16.58 -22.71 -38.03
CA ILE A 208 15.50 -22.94 -37.05
C ILE A 208 14.53 -24.02 -37.54
N SER A 209 14.16 -24.00 -38.81
CA SER A 209 13.30 -25.01 -39.44
C SER A 209 13.82 -26.44 -39.23
N ASP A 210 15.10 -26.66 -39.47
CA ASP A 210 15.73 -27.97 -39.38
C ASP A 210 15.96 -28.40 -37.92
N LYS A 211 16.24 -27.46 -37.02
CA LYS A 211 16.24 -27.72 -35.57
C LYS A 211 14.90 -28.25 -35.09
N LEU A 212 13.82 -27.57 -35.47
CA LEU A 212 12.47 -27.95 -35.05
C LEU A 212 12.08 -29.32 -35.59
N LYS A 213 12.39 -29.61 -36.87
CA LYS A 213 12.18 -30.94 -37.46
C LYS A 213 12.97 -32.01 -36.71
N PHE A 214 14.25 -31.75 -36.43
CA PHE A 214 15.11 -32.70 -35.73
C PHE A 214 14.59 -33.03 -34.33
N ILE A 215 14.18 -32.02 -33.56
CA ILE A 215 13.61 -32.21 -32.21
C ILE A 215 12.28 -32.98 -32.28
N LEU A 216 11.42 -32.67 -33.24
CA LEU A 216 10.18 -33.44 -33.46
C LEU A 216 10.47 -34.91 -33.79
N THR A 217 11.48 -35.18 -34.61
CA THR A 217 11.92 -36.55 -34.92
C THR A 217 12.50 -37.25 -33.69
N LEU A 218 13.33 -36.58 -32.88
CA LEU A 218 13.85 -37.12 -31.62
C LEU A 218 12.74 -37.55 -30.67
N GLY A 219 11.63 -36.80 -30.60
CA GLY A 219 10.47 -37.16 -29.79
C GLY A 219 9.80 -38.48 -30.18
N CYS A 220 10.12 -39.05 -31.34
CA CYS A 220 9.63 -40.33 -31.82
C CYS A 220 10.63 -41.49 -31.65
N MET A 221 11.79 -41.25 -31.02
CA MET A 221 12.85 -42.25 -30.89
C MET A 221 12.92 -42.83 -29.47
N ASP A 222 13.24 -44.12 -29.38
CA ASP A 222 13.36 -44.82 -28.09
C ASP A 222 14.67 -44.47 -27.36
N ASP A 223 15.78 -44.29 -28.09
CA ASP A 223 17.09 -43.93 -27.55
C ASP A 223 17.55 -42.54 -28.01
N ILE A 224 16.95 -41.52 -27.40
CA ILE A 224 17.21 -40.11 -27.69
C ILE A 224 18.69 -39.76 -27.46
N VAL A 225 19.32 -40.33 -26.43
CA VAL A 225 20.70 -39.96 -26.04
C VAL A 225 21.70 -40.46 -27.07
N THR A 226 21.59 -41.72 -27.51
CA THR A 226 22.48 -42.28 -28.53
C THR A 226 22.34 -41.54 -29.85
N VAL A 227 21.11 -41.29 -30.31
CA VAL A 227 20.89 -40.56 -31.57
C VAL A 227 21.45 -39.14 -31.50
N LEU A 228 21.18 -38.43 -30.40
CA LEU A 228 21.71 -37.08 -30.20
C LEU A 228 23.25 -37.09 -30.19
N ALA A 229 23.87 -38.14 -29.64
CA ALA A 229 25.32 -38.29 -29.57
C ALA A 229 25.96 -38.66 -30.91
N GLU A 230 25.32 -39.49 -31.73
CA GLU A 230 25.76 -39.82 -33.09
C GLU A 230 25.74 -38.59 -34.00
N GLU A 231 24.61 -37.89 -34.04
CA GLU A 231 24.40 -36.70 -34.88
C GLU A 231 25.35 -35.55 -34.55
N HIS A 232 25.83 -35.47 -33.31
CA HIS A 232 26.77 -34.43 -32.86
C HIS A 232 28.20 -34.94 -32.66
N GLY A 233 28.50 -36.16 -33.10
CA GLY A 233 29.85 -36.75 -33.07
C GLY A 233 30.45 -36.83 -31.67
N CYS A 234 29.63 -37.09 -30.65
CA CYS A 234 30.04 -37.23 -29.25
C CYS A 234 29.70 -38.60 -28.65
N LEU A 235 29.35 -39.59 -29.46
CA LEU A 235 29.05 -40.96 -29.01
C LEU A 235 30.17 -41.53 -28.12
N GLU A 236 31.44 -41.35 -28.49
CA GLU A 236 32.61 -41.82 -27.72
C GLU A 236 32.76 -41.14 -26.35
N ILE A 237 32.19 -39.95 -26.15
CA ILE A 237 32.23 -39.19 -24.88
C ILE A 237 31.08 -39.63 -23.96
N ILE A 238 29.93 -40.00 -24.53
CA ILE A 238 28.67 -40.22 -23.80
C ILE A 238 28.39 -41.72 -23.60
N LYS A 239 29.33 -42.62 -23.94
CA LYS A 239 29.19 -44.07 -23.72
C LYS A 239 28.81 -44.38 -22.27
N CYS A 240 27.54 -44.68 -22.07
CA CYS A 240 26.96 -45.15 -20.82
C CYS A 240 26.47 -46.59 -21.04
N ASP A 241 26.71 -47.49 -20.09
CA ASP A 241 26.10 -48.82 -20.08
C ASP A 241 24.57 -48.64 -19.93
N THR A 242 23.85 -48.70 -21.04
CA THR A 242 22.39 -48.53 -21.11
C THR A 242 21.68 -49.76 -20.53
N ASN A 243 21.57 -49.83 -19.20
CA ASN A 243 20.73 -50.81 -18.50
C ASN A 243 20.01 -50.21 -17.27
N ALA A 244 19.67 -48.92 -17.30
CA ALA A 244 18.78 -48.31 -16.32
C ALA A 244 17.41 -48.07 -16.97
N GLY A 245 16.43 -48.92 -16.62
CA GLY A 245 15.05 -48.73 -17.05
C GLY A 245 14.48 -47.40 -16.54
N LEU A 246 13.55 -46.81 -17.31
CA LEU A 246 12.76 -45.64 -16.94
C LEU A 246 11.89 -45.94 -15.70
N LEU A 247 12.49 -45.84 -14.52
CA LEU A 247 11.77 -45.87 -13.24
C LEU A 247 11.16 -44.48 -12.96
N PRO A 248 10.12 -44.39 -12.11
CA PRO A 248 9.63 -43.11 -11.63
C PRO A 248 10.74 -42.37 -10.88
N PHE A 249 11.34 -41.39 -11.55
CA PHE A 249 12.44 -40.58 -11.05
C PHE A 249 11.93 -39.59 -9.99
N ASN A 250 12.34 -39.79 -8.73
CA ASN A 250 12.30 -38.74 -7.72
C ASN A 250 13.74 -38.24 -7.51
N PRO A 251 14.11 -37.06 -8.05
CA PRO A 251 15.50 -36.59 -8.06
C PRO A 251 16.10 -36.43 -6.66
N PHE A 252 15.29 -36.24 -5.62
CA PHE A 252 15.81 -36.01 -4.26
C PHE A 252 16.00 -37.28 -3.44
N LEU A 253 15.61 -38.44 -3.98
CA LEU A 253 15.78 -39.76 -3.35
C LEU A 253 16.62 -40.70 -4.21
N ASP A 254 17.13 -40.20 -5.35
CA ASP A 254 17.95 -41.00 -6.25
C ASP A 254 19.37 -41.13 -5.67
N PRO A 255 19.91 -42.36 -5.57
CA PRO A 255 21.26 -42.61 -5.05
C PRO A 255 22.35 -41.80 -5.75
N VAL A 256 22.13 -41.36 -7.00
CA VAL A 256 23.08 -40.52 -7.74
C VAL A 256 23.37 -39.18 -7.05
N PHE A 257 22.46 -38.69 -6.21
CA PHE A 257 22.61 -37.43 -5.49
C PHE A 257 22.96 -37.59 -4.01
N ASP A 258 23.17 -38.80 -3.48
CA ASP A 258 23.44 -39.02 -2.04
C ASP A 258 24.68 -38.25 -1.54
N GLY A 259 25.71 -38.13 -2.39
CA GLY A 259 26.92 -37.37 -2.09
C GLY A 259 26.75 -35.84 -2.14
N ILE A 260 25.62 -35.34 -2.66
CA ILE A 260 25.36 -33.92 -2.87
C ILE A 260 24.22 -33.42 -1.98
N SER A 261 23.14 -34.18 -1.87
CA SER A 261 21.91 -33.82 -1.16
C SER A 261 22.16 -33.49 0.33
N CYS A 262 23.14 -34.14 0.96
CA CYS A 262 23.53 -33.90 2.35
C CYS A 262 24.11 -32.49 2.60
N HIS A 263 24.53 -31.78 1.56
CA HIS A 263 25.03 -30.40 1.64
C HIS A 263 23.93 -29.34 1.57
N TYR A 264 22.67 -29.72 1.32
CA TYR A 264 21.56 -28.79 1.13
C TYR A 264 20.47 -29.00 2.16
N SER A 265 20.06 -27.91 2.81
CA SER A 265 18.90 -27.89 3.70
C SER A 265 17.62 -27.60 2.89
N PRO A 266 16.51 -28.31 3.13
CA PRO A 266 15.24 -27.98 2.50
C PRO A 266 14.84 -26.52 2.75
N PHE A 267 14.41 -25.82 1.70
CA PHE A 267 13.99 -24.43 1.81
C PHE A 267 12.79 -24.27 2.77
N GLN A 268 12.95 -23.43 3.78
CA GLN A 268 11.87 -23.02 4.69
C GLN A 268 11.44 -21.59 4.39
N LYS A 269 10.13 -21.39 4.21
CA LYS A 269 9.56 -20.05 4.01
C LYS A 269 9.70 -19.24 5.32
N PRO A 270 10.21 -18.00 5.27
CA PRO A 270 10.30 -17.16 6.46
C PRO A 270 8.94 -16.92 7.11
N VAL A 271 8.93 -16.81 8.44
CA VAL A 271 7.74 -16.46 9.22
C VAL A 271 7.25 -15.06 8.83
N SER A 272 5.94 -14.93 8.56
CA SER A 272 5.32 -13.64 8.25
C SER A 272 5.45 -12.66 9.42
N LEU A 273 5.59 -11.36 9.12
CA LEU A 273 5.71 -10.31 10.15
C LEU A 273 4.54 -10.39 11.15
N PHE A 274 3.30 -10.44 10.70
CA PHE A 274 2.15 -10.41 11.62
C PHE A 274 1.79 -11.77 12.23
N SER A 275 2.59 -12.82 12.01
CA SER A 275 2.33 -14.18 12.51
C SER A 275 2.28 -14.27 14.04
N SER A 276 1.54 -15.26 14.55
CA SER A 276 1.52 -15.64 15.96
C SER A 276 2.79 -16.36 16.43
N SER A 277 3.60 -16.91 15.51
CA SER A 277 4.84 -17.60 15.85
C SER A 277 5.96 -16.63 16.21
N LEU A 278 6.83 -17.03 17.15
CA LEU A 278 8.04 -16.26 17.47
C LEU A 278 8.92 -16.15 16.23
N ARG A 279 9.18 -14.91 15.78
CA ARG A 279 10.03 -14.65 14.60
C ARG A 279 11.48 -15.13 14.79
N CYS A 280 11.92 -15.27 16.04
CA CYS A 280 13.23 -15.79 16.41
C CYS A 280 13.24 -17.29 16.74
N ALA A 281 12.15 -18.02 16.48
CA ALA A 281 12.07 -19.46 16.79
C ALA A 281 13.17 -20.29 16.11
N HIS A 282 13.72 -19.79 14.99
CA HIS A 282 14.75 -20.45 14.20
C HIS A 282 15.99 -19.55 14.01
N LEU A 283 16.28 -18.67 14.99
CA LEU A 283 17.49 -17.86 14.95
C LEU A 283 18.70 -18.72 15.32
N GLU A 284 19.50 -19.07 14.33
CA GLU A 284 20.82 -19.67 14.53
C GLU A 284 21.85 -18.53 14.60
N LEU A 285 22.47 -18.38 15.77
CA LEU A 285 23.62 -17.48 15.93
C LEU A 285 24.89 -18.28 15.62
N PRO A 286 25.88 -17.68 14.94
CA PRO A 286 27.19 -18.30 14.78
C PRO A 286 27.79 -18.65 16.15
N ASP A 287 28.51 -19.77 16.21
CA ASP A 287 29.20 -20.21 17.43
C ASP A 287 30.24 -19.18 17.91
N ASP A 288 30.81 -18.40 16.99
CA ASP A 288 31.69 -17.28 17.27
C ASP A 288 31.07 -15.98 16.74
N ILE A 289 30.70 -15.07 17.65
CA ILE A 289 30.15 -13.74 17.30
C ILE A 289 31.16 -12.93 16.48
N SER A 290 32.47 -13.20 16.59
CA SER A 290 33.47 -12.54 15.75
C SER A 290 33.30 -12.87 14.26
N ASP A 291 32.67 -13.99 13.90
CA ASP A 291 32.31 -14.31 12.51
C ASP A 291 31.26 -13.34 11.94
N LEU A 292 30.45 -12.68 12.79
CA LEU A 292 29.55 -11.59 12.38
C LEU A 292 30.29 -10.27 12.17
N CYS A 293 31.57 -10.18 12.53
CA CYS A 293 32.39 -8.97 12.49
C CYS A 293 33.58 -9.08 11.51
N LYS A 294 33.63 -10.13 10.67
CA LYS A 294 34.77 -10.42 9.76
C LYS A 294 34.67 -9.79 8.37
N ASP A 295 33.58 -9.10 8.05
CA ASP A 295 33.41 -8.45 6.75
C ASP A 295 34.06 -7.05 6.77
N ASP A 296 35.34 -6.99 6.40
CA ASP A 296 36.16 -5.77 6.25
C ASP A 296 35.88 -4.99 4.93
N ASP A 297 35.00 -5.50 4.05
CA ASP A 297 34.61 -4.81 2.81
C ASP A 297 33.32 -3.99 3.02
N GLU A 298 33.48 -2.69 3.28
CA GLU A 298 32.42 -1.72 3.61
C GLU A 298 31.42 -1.40 2.46
N ASP A 299 30.79 -2.39 1.84
CA ASP A 299 29.61 -2.15 0.98
C ASP A 299 28.32 -2.41 1.75
N TYR A 300 27.95 -1.48 2.63
CA TYR A 300 26.70 -1.55 3.42
C TYR A 300 25.44 -1.68 2.57
N LEU A 301 25.48 -1.25 1.30
CA LEU A 301 24.35 -1.38 0.37
C LEU A 301 24.13 -2.85 -0.03
N SER A 302 25.19 -3.67 -0.03
CA SER A 302 25.12 -5.10 -0.37
C SER A 302 24.31 -5.91 0.65
N GLU A 303 24.22 -5.43 1.89
CA GLU A 303 23.41 -6.03 2.97
C GLU A 303 21.92 -5.65 2.91
N ARG A 304 21.53 -4.80 1.95
CA ARG A 304 20.14 -4.35 1.78
C ARG A 304 19.36 -5.24 0.82
N GLY A 305 18.03 -5.26 0.98
CA GLY A 305 17.14 -6.00 0.11
C GLY A 305 17.18 -5.49 -1.33
N ILE A 306 17.12 -6.39 -2.32
CA ILE A 306 17.19 -5.99 -3.74
C ILE A 306 16.04 -5.04 -4.16
N ASP A 307 14.86 -5.20 -3.57
CA ASP A 307 13.70 -4.32 -3.76
C ASP A 307 13.92 -2.93 -3.17
N GLU A 308 14.57 -2.85 -2.00
CA GLU A 308 14.99 -1.60 -1.39
C GLU A 308 16.07 -0.90 -2.23
N VAL A 309 17.09 -1.63 -2.67
CA VAL A 309 18.17 -1.10 -3.51
C VAL A 309 17.62 -0.56 -4.82
N TYR A 310 16.70 -1.27 -5.46
CA TYR A 310 16.03 -0.79 -6.68
C TYR A 310 15.19 0.47 -6.42
N HIS A 311 14.44 0.51 -5.32
CA HIS A 311 13.68 1.71 -4.94
C HIS A 311 14.59 2.93 -4.77
N LEU A 312 15.70 2.77 -4.04
CA LEU A 312 16.70 3.84 -3.86
C LEU A 312 17.40 4.20 -5.18
N TRP A 313 17.64 3.23 -6.05
CA TRP A 313 18.22 3.46 -7.39
C TRP A 313 17.31 4.35 -8.24
N CYS A 314 15.99 4.12 -8.23
CA CYS A 314 15.03 5.00 -8.89
C CYS A 314 15.09 6.42 -8.31
N LEU A 315 15.14 6.58 -6.98
CA LEU A 315 15.27 7.89 -6.33
C LEU A 315 16.60 8.59 -6.66
N ALA A 316 17.67 7.83 -6.87
CA ALA A 316 18.98 8.33 -7.25
C ALA A 316 19.04 8.89 -8.69
N GLY A 317 17.95 8.77 -9.45
CA GLY A 317 17.84 9.19 -10.85
C GLY A 317 17.97 8.05 -11.86
N GLY A 318 17.88 6.80 -11.40
CA GLY A 318 17.82 5.63 -12.27
C GLY A 318 16.62 5.67 -13.22
N ASP A 319 16.85 5.40 -14.50
CA ASP A 319 15.84 5.42 -15.55
C ASP A 319 16.04 4.19 -16.45
N LEU A 320 15.08 3.26 -16.39
CA LEU A 320 15.13 1.99 -17.11
C LEU A 320 15.16 2.18 -18.63
N GLU A 321 14.32 3.08 -19.17
CA GLU A 321 14.27 3.31 -20.62
C GLU A 321 15.61 3.89 -21.09
N LYS A 322 16.16 4.85 -20.34
CA LYS A 322 17.44 5.48 -20.65
C LYS A 322 18.60 4.48 -20.59
N GLU A 323 18.68 3.63 -19.57
CA GLU A 323 19.72 2.60 -19.45
C GLU A 323 19.67 1.61 -20.63
N LEU A 324 18.47 1.17 -21.01
CA LEU A 324 18.29 0.26 -22.15
C LEU A 324 18.57 0.95 -23.50
N THR A 325 18.26 2.23 -23.65
CA THR A 325 18.63 3.01 -24.84
C THR A 325 20.15 3.20 -24.94
N ASN A 326 20.82 3.50 -23.82
CA ASN A 326 22.29 3.65 -23.79
C ASN A 326 23.03 2.37 -24.18
N LYS A 327 22.39 1.20 -23.97
CA LYS A 327 22.88 -0.12 -24.37
C LYS A 327 22.38 -0.57 -25.75
N GLU A 328 21.73 0.32 -26.50
CA GLU A 328 21.19 0.08 -27.83
C GLU A 328 20.13 -1.03 -27.91
N ILE A 329 19.56 -1.44 -26.77
CA ILE A 329 18.46 -2.42 -26.69
C ILE A 329 17.14 -1.78 -27.15
N ILE A 330 16.89 -0.55 -26.71
CA ILE A 330 15.76 0.26 -27.19
C ILE A 330 16.26 1.18 -28.29
N GLN A 331 15.90 0.87 -29.53
CA GLN A 331 16.15 1.70 -30.70
C GLN A 331 14.84 2.30 -31.20
N SER A 332 14.77 3.62 -31.37
CA SER A 332 13.63 4.29 -32.00
C SER A 332 13.92 4.52 -33.49
N LYS A 333 13.24 3.77 -34.36
CA LYS A 333 13.22 4.07 -35.80
C LYS A 333 11.84 4.62 -36.18
N PRO A 334 11.75 5.80 -36.83
CA PRO A 334 10.47 6.32 -37.31
C PRO A 334 9.82 5.35 -38.32
N PRO A 335 8.49 5.10 -38.25
CA PRO A 335 7.79 4.24 -39.20
C PRO A 335 7.94 4.66 -40.67
N VAL A 336 8.11 5.97 -40.92
CA VAL A 336 8.37 6.54 -42.25
C VAL A 336 9.68 6.05 -42.88
N CYS A 337 10.58 5.46 -42.08
CA CYS A 337 11.82 4.85 -42.52
C CYS A 337 11.68 3.34 -42.76
N THR A 338 10.46 2.78 -42.75
CA THR A 338 10.21 1.35 -42.98
C THR A 338 9.46 1.08 -44.29
N LEU A 339 10.06 0.28 -45.18
CA LEU A 339 9.45 -0.11 -46.46
C LEU A 339 8.53 -1.33 -46.24
N PRO A 340 7.25 -1.31 -46.69
CA PRO A 340 6.32 -2.42 -46.46
C PRO A 340 6.84 -3.73 -47.07
N LYS A 341 6.62 -4.84 -46.35
CA LYS A 341 7.05 -6.18 -46.73
C LYS A 341 5.93 -6.91 -47.48
N PHE A 342 6.20 -7.35 -48.70
CA PHE A 342 5.30 -8.17 -49.51
C PHE A 342 5.79 -9.62 -49.48
N VAL A 343 4.88 -10.57 -49.33
CA VAL A 343 5.16 -12.01 -49.35
C VAL A 343 4.43 -12.61 -50.57
N LEU A 344 5.17 -13.31 -51.42
CA LEU A 344 4.64 -14.03 -52.57
C LEU A 344 4.10 -15.42 -52.14
N GLU A 345 3.29 -16.06 -53.00
CA GLU A 345 2.67 -17.36 -52.69
C GLU A 345 3.68 -18.50 -52.44
N ASP A 346 4.90 -18.36 -52.94
CA ASP A 346 6.02 -19.30 -52.72
C ASP A 346 6.79 -19.06 -51.41
N GLY A 347 6.38 -18.06 -50.61
CA GLY A 347 7.01 -17.68 -49.36
C GLY A 347 8.20 -16.71 -49.51
N GLU A 348 8.57 -16.33 -50.75
CA GLU A 348 9.56 -15.28 -50.95
C GLU A 348 9.05 -13.94 -50.46
N SER A 349 9.94 -13.12 -49.90
CA SER A 349 9.53 -11.84 -49.31
C SER A 349 10.42 -10.68 -49.70
N PHE A 350 9.77 -9.60 -50.17
CA PHE A 350 10.40 -8.38 -50.69
C PHE A 350 10.05 -7.18 -49.81
N GLY A 351 10.97 -6.22 -49.70
CA GLY A 351 10.83 -5.06 -48.83
C GLY A 351 11.70 -5.16 -47.58
N GLN A 352 11.49 -4.26 -46.62
CA GLN A 352 12.28 -4.27 -45.39
C GLN A 352 11.83 -5.46 -44.53
N GLY A 353 12.80 -6.19 -43.96
CA GLY A 353 12.50 -7.27 -43.02
C GLY A 353 11.62 -6.76 -41.86
N ARG A 354 10.75 -7.63 -41.33
CA ARG A 354 9.89 -7.31 -40.18
C ARG A 354 10.77 -6.73 -39.08
N ASP A 355 10.35 -5.61 -38.49
CA ASP A 355 11.12 -4.99 -37.42
C ASP A 355 11.30 -6.00 -36.29
N ARG A 356 12.56 -6.42 -36.08
CA ARG A 356 12.90 -7.43 -35.08
C ARG A 356 12.87 -6.84 -33.68
N SER A 357 12.69 -5.53 -33.54
CA SER A 357 12.48 -4.87 -32.25
C SER A 357 11.30 -5.43 -31.46
N PHE A 358 10.29 -5.98 -32.14
CA PHE A 358 9.11 -6.60 -31.52
C PHE A 358 9.28 -8.08 -31.20
N LEU A 359 10.39 -8.71 -31.65
CA LEU A 359 10.74 -10.06 -31.21
C LEU A 359 11.35 -9.99 -29.81
N LEU A 360 11.26 -11.09 -29.07
CA LEU A 360 11.95 -11.21 -27.79
C LEU A 360 13.46 -11.12 -28.00
N ASP A 361 14.07 -10.06 -27.48
CA ASP A 361 15.51 -9.97 -27.26
C ASP A 361 15.81 -10.57 -25.88
N ASP A 362 16.60 -11.64 -25.86
CA ASP A 362 16.94 -12.35 -24.62
C ASP A 362 18.07 -11.65 -23.84
N THR A 363 18.54 -10.49 -24.30
CA THR A 363 19.59 -9.71 -23.63
C THR A 363 19.09 -9.14 -22.31
N THR A 364 19.85 -9.38 -21.24
CA THR A 364 19.65 -8.73 -19.93
C THR A 364 20.73 -7.69 -19.71
N VAL A 365 20.32 -6.48 -19.39
CA VAL A 365 21.21 -5.35 -19.11
C VAL A 365 21.37 -5.21 -17.61
N THR A 366 22.62 -5.26 -17.14
CA THR A 366 22.93 -4.87 -15.76
C THR A 366 22.76 -3.35 -15.57
N LEU A 367 21.95 -2.96 -14.59
CA LEU A 367 21.77 -1.57 -14.17
C LEU A 367 22.94 -1.13 -13.29
N SER A 368 23.49 0.04 -13.59
CA SER A 368 24.61 0.60 -12.81
C SER A 368 24.15 1.17 -11.48
N LEU A 369 24.76 0.72 -10.38
CA LEU A 369 24.58 1.29 -9.04
C LEU A 369 25.49 2.50 -8.76
N CYS A 370 26.30 2.95 -9.72
CA CYS A 370 27.30 4.00 -9.49
C CYS A 370 26.68 5.31 -8.99
N GLN A 371 25.55 5.74 -9.55
CA GLN A 371 24.88 6.97 -9.13
C GLN A 371 24.34 6.88 -7.69
N LEU A 372 23.74 5.73 -7.34
CA LEU A 372 23.25 5.47 -6.01
C LEU A 372 24.40 5.44 -4.99
N ARG A 373 25.48 4.69 -5.27
CA ARG A 373 26.67 4.65 -4.42
C ARG A 373 27.29 6.04 -4.25
N ASN A 374 27.36 6.84 -5.31
CA ASN A 374 27.87 8.20 -5.23
C ASN A 374 26.99 9.13 -4.37
N ARG A 375 25.66 8.93 -4.36
CA ARG A 375 24.76 9.69 -3.46
C ARG A 375 24.88 9.26 -2.00
N LEU A 376 25.19 7.99 -1.74
CA LEU A 376 25.28 7.43 -0.40
C LEU A 376 26.70 7.40 0.18
N LYS A 377 27.70 7.88 -0.56
CA LYS A 377 29.12 7.79 -0.18
C LYS A 377 29.47 8.46 1.16
N ASP A 378 28.71 9.49 1.54
CA ASP A 378 28.94 10.29 2.75
C ASP A 378 28.05 9.83 3.93
N VAL A 379 27.23 8.77 3.73
CA VAL A 379 26.37 8.17 4.75
C VAL A 379 27.21 7.22 5.60
N ALA A 380 27.26 7.47 6.91
CA ALA A 380 28.04 6.68 7.84
C ALA A 380 27.42 5.27 8.06
N GLY A 381 28.26 4.27 8.34
CA GLY A 381 27.83 2.88 8.54
C GLY A 381 26.79 2.70 9.64
N GLU A 382 26.82 3.54 10.68
CA GLU A 382 25.83 3.53 11.77
C GLU A 382 24.41 3.84 11.29
N ALA A 383 24.26 4.59 10.18
CA ALA A 383 22.95 4.86 9.59
C ALA A 383 22.31 3.62 8.98
N TYR A 384 23.11 2.63 8.57
CA TYR A 384 22.66 1.33 8.08
C TYR A 384 22.20 0.40 9.23
N PHE A 385 22.67 0.67 10.46
CA PHE A 385 22.40 -0.14 11.64
C PHE A 385 21.99 0.68 12.88
N PRO A 386 20.91 1.49 12.82
CA PRO A 386 20.53 2.40 13.92
C PRO A 386 19.99 1.67 15.16
N LEU A 387 20.52 1.96 16.35
CA LEU A 387 20.02 1.41 17.61
C LEU A 387 18.66 2.01 17.98
N LEU A 388 17.70 1.18 18.40
CA LEU A 388 16.33 1.61 18.73
C LEU A 388 16.16 2.13 20.17
N GLU A 389 17.19 2.00 21.02
CA GLU A 389 17.11 2.28 22.47
C GLU A 389 17.74 3.60 22.89
N ASP A 390 18.47 4.28 21.99
CA ASP A 390 18.98 5.61 22.26
C ASP A 390 17.82 6.62 22.27
N GLU A 391 17.41 7.03 23.48
CA GLU A 391 16.44 8.12 23.70
C GLU A 391 16.95 9.49 23.20
N GLN A 392 18.19 9.58 22.71
CA GLN A 392 18.68 10.72 21.95
C GLN A 392 17.99 10.73 20.57
N SER A 393 16.76 11.21 20.59
CA SER A 393 15.86 11.38 19.45
C SER A 393 16.35 12.47 18.49
N SER A 394 17.46 12.23 17.84
CA SER A 394 17.90 12.91 16.64
C SER A 394 18.28 11.83 15.63
N LEU A 395 17.96 12.06 14.35
CA LEU A 395 18.43 11.22 13.24
C LEU A 395 19.94 10.92 13.43
N PRO A 396 20.43 9.72 13.04
CA PRO A 396 21.82 9.33 13.23
C PRO A 396 22.77 10.45 12.77
N GLN A 397 23.78 10.76 13.60
CA GLN A 397 24.76 11.81 13.31
C GLN A 397 25.68 11.35 12.16
N SER A 398 25.27 11.60 10.92
CA SER A 398 26.17 11.58 9.77
C SER A 398 26.95 12.89 9.68
N ASN A 399 28.05 12.91 8.91
CA ASN A 399 28.72 14.17 8.54
C ASN A 399 27.79 15.10 7.70
N SER A 400 26.69 14.57 7.14
CA SER A 400 25.57 15.27 6.49
C SER A 400 24.42 15.65 7.45
N SER A 401 24.57 15.46 8.77
CA SER A 401 23.49 15.68 9.77
C SER A 401 22.81 17.05 9.69
N ASN A 402 23.55 18.10 9.31
CA ASN A 402 22.99 19.43 9.07
C ASN A 402 22.02 19.44 7.87
N GLU A 403 22.35 18.77 6.77
CA GLU A 403 21.49 18.68 5.57
C GLU A 403 20.26 17.81 5.83
N LEU A 404 20.43 16.67 6.51
CA LEU A 404 19.31 15.79 6.85
C LEU A 404 18.30 16.48 7.79
N SER A 405 18.79 17.26 8.75
CA SER A 405 17.95 18.06 9.64
C SER A 405 17.16 19.15 8.90
N ALA A 406 17.73 19.72 7.83
CA ALA A 406 17.04 20.65 6.95
C ALA A 406 15.98 19.93 6.10
N THR A 407 16.29 18.75 5.55
CA THR A 407 15.39 17.94 4.72
C THR A 407 14.10 17.55 5.45
N VAL A 408 14.16 17.24 6.75
CA VAL A 408 12.97 16.94 7.58
C VAL A 408 11.94 18.08 7.56
N THR A 409 12.38 19.32 7.38
CA THR A 409 11.50 20.51 7.35
C THR A 409 10.91 20.81 5.98
N LEU A 410 11.35 20.10 4.94
CA LEU A 410 10.87 20.28 3.58
C LEU A 410 9.49 19.62 3.36
N PRO A 411 8.71 20.09 2.36
CA PRO A 411 7.49 19.45 1.92
C PRO A 411 7.63 17.94 1.73
N LEU A 412 6.59 17.17 2.08
CA LEU A 412 6.62 15.71 2.08
C LEU A 412 7.04 15.14 0.71
N ILE A 413 6.56 15.74 -0.38
CA ILE A 413 6.90 15.32 -1.75
C ILE A 413 8.40 15.40 -2.06
N ILE A 414 9.13 16.32 -1.42
CA ILE A 414 10.59 16.44 -1.55
C ILE A 414 11.26 15.36 -0.70
N ARG A 415 10.80 15.18 0.53
CA ARG A 415 11.30 14.12 1.44
C ARG A 415 11.14 12.71 0.86
N GLU A 416 10.02 12.43 0.19
CA GLU A 416 9.77 11.15 -0.48
C GLU A 416 10.66 10.91 -1.71
N ARG A 417 11.30 11.95 -2.24
CA ARG A 417 12.21 11.87 -3.39
C ARG A 417 13.69 11.93 -3.02
N ASP A 418 14.00 12.26 -1.77
CA ASP A 418 15.36 12.35 -1.28
C ASP A 418 15.94 10.95 -0.95
N THR A 419 17.04 10.59 -1.59
CA THR A 419 17.60 9.24 -1.53
C THR A 419 18.14 8.89 -0.14
N GLU A 420 18.89 9.81 0.48
CA GLU A 420 19.51 9.58 1.79
C GLU A 420 18.46 9.55 2.90
N TYR A 421 17.52 10.50 2.85
CA TYR A 421 16.40 10.54 3.76
C TYR A 421 15.56 9.27 3.69
N GLN A 422 15.21 8.81 2.48
CA GLN A 422 14.43 7.58 2.32
C GLN A 422 15.18 6.34 2.81
N LEU A 423 16.49 6.21 2.56
CA LEU A 423 17.30 5.12 3.09
C LEU A 423 17.16 5.03 4.63
N ILE A 424 17.41 6.15 5.32
CA ILE A 424 17.37 6.20 6.79
C ILE A 424 15.98 5.87 7.32
N ARG A 425 14.93 6.43 6.70
CA ARG A 425 13.55 6.17 7.14
C ARG A 425 13.12 4.72 6.87
N ILE A 426 13.48 4.13 5.72
CA ILE A 426 13.18 2.74 5.40
C ILE A 426 13.85 1.80 6.40
N ILE A 427 15.13 2.00 6.70
CA ILE A 427 15.85 1.20 7.71
C ILE A 427 15.18 1.30 9.07
N LEU A 428 14.83 2.50 9.51
CA LEU A 428 14.18 2.72 10.80
C LEU A 428 12.83 1.97 10.87
N PHE A 429 11.98 2.11 9.85
CA PHE A 429 10.69 1.42 9.82
C PHE A 429 10.84 -0.09 9.71
N ASP A 430 11.79 -0.62 8.94
CA ASP A 430 12.08 -2.06 8.89
C ASP A 430 12.44 -2.59 10.29
N ARG A 431 13.29 -1.90 11.04
CA ARG A 431 13.63 -2.29 12.43
C ARG A 431 12.43 -2.19 13.37
N LEU A 432 11.62 -1.13 13.27
CA LEU A 432 10.41 -0.97 14.09
C LEU A 432 9.37 -2.05 13.79
N LEU A 433 9.17 -2.39 12.52
CA LEU A 433 8.29 -3.48 12.08
C LEU A 433 8.81 -4.83 12.55
N LYS A 434 10.12 -5.07 12.52
CA LYS A 434 10.76 -6.26 13.09
C LYS A 434 10.55 -6.38 14.61
N GLY A 435 10.46 -5.26 15.33
CA GLY A 435 10.16 -5.19 16.77
C GLY A 435 8.68 -5.07 17.15
N TYR A 436 7.77 -5.04 16.17
CA TYR A 436 6.32 -5.03 16.41
C TYR A 436 5.85 -6.38 17.00
N PRO A 437 4.92 -6.41 17.99
CA PRO A 437 4.10 -5.29 18.49
C PRO A 437 4.73 -4.43 19.59
N TYR A 438 5.84 -4.87 20.19
CA TYR A 438 6.45 -4.18 21.34
C TYR A 438 6.91 -2.75 21.05
N LYS A 439 7.31 -2.45 19.81
CA LYS A 439 7.74 -1.10 19.37
C LYS A 439 6.62 -0.25 18.75
N LYS A 440 5.33 -0.63 18.91
CA LYS A 440 4.17 0.09 18.33
C LYS A 440 4.14 1.58 18.68
N ASN A 441 4.47 1.95 19.92
CA ASN A 441 4.48 3.36 20.36
C ASN A 441 5.53 4.20 19.64
N LEU A 442 6.73 3.64 19.43
CA LEU A 442 7.80 4.32 18.68
C LEU A 442 7.43 4.43 17.20
N MET A 443 6.90 3.38 16.60
CA MET A 443 6.38 3.41 15.23
C MET A 443 5.32 4.49 15.04
N TRP A 444 4.40 4.65 15.99
CA TRP A 444 3.41 5.72 15.95
C TRP A 444 4.03 7.11 16.08
N LYS A 445 5.05 7.27 16.94
CA LYS A 445 5.82 8.51 17.07
C LYS A 445 6.53 8.88 15.76
N GLU A 446 7.18 7.92 15.12
CA GLU A 446 7.90 8.13 13.86
C GLU A 446 6.95 8.37 12.69
N ALA A 447 5.79 7.71 12.64
CA ALA A 447 4.78 7.93 11.62
C ALA A 447 4.19 9.35 11.63
N ARG A 448 4.28 10.09 12.75
CA ARG A 448 3.90 11.52 12.82
C ARG A 448 4.81 12.42 12.00
N VAL A 449 6.05 11.99 11.75
CA VAL A 449 6.99 12.72 10.88
C VAL A 449 6.62 12.45 9.42
N ASP A 450 6.57 11.17 9.05
CA ASP A 450 6.08 10.63 7.78
C ASP A 450 6.16 9.09 7.79
N ILE A 451 5.64 8.45 6.74
CA ILE A 451 5.77 7.02 6.50
C ILE A 451 6.45 6.80 5.14
N PRO A 452 7.56 6.04 5.05
CA PRO A 452 8.24 5.81 3.77
C PRO A 452 7.38 5.00 2.81
N PRO A 453 7.30 5.38 1.51
CA PRO A 453 6.43 4.71 0.55
C PRO A 453 6.65 3.20 0.43
N LEU A 454 7.91 2.75 0.44
CA LEU A 454 8.26 1.34 0.25
C LEU A 454 7.64 0.42 1.32
N VAL A 455 7.50 0.91 2.56
CA VAL A 455 7.03 0.11 3.71
C VAL A 455 5.65 0.53 4.21
N ARG A 456 4.96 1.43 3.49
CA ARG A 456 3.68 2.04 3.92
C ARG A 456 2.60 1.01 4.24
N GLY A 457 2.42 -0.03 3.42
CA GLY A 457 1.42 -1.07 3.66
C GLY A 457 1.62 -1.79 5.00
N LEU A 458 2.87 -2.12 5.34
CA LEU A 458 3.22 -2.76 6.61
C LEU A 458 3.08 -1.79 7.79
N ALA A 459 3.50 -0.53 7.62
CA ALA A 459 3.35 0.50 8.63
C ALA A 459 1.87 0.75 8.97
N TRP A 460 0.99 0.84 7.96
CA TRP A 460 -0.45 0.99 8.14
C TRP A 460 -1.06 -0.19 8.89
N ALA A 461 -0.71 -1.42 8.54
CA ALA A 461 -1.16 -2.61 9.26
C ALA A 461 -0.77 -2.56 10.74
N ALA A 462 0.47 -2.16 11.02
CA ALA A 462 0.96 -2.07 12.38
C ALA A 462 0.30 -0.90 13.17
N LEU A 463 0.01 0.24 12.52
CA LEU A 463 -0.77 1.34 13.12
C LEU A 463 -2.22 0.94 13.41
N LEU A 464 -2.81 0.10 12.56
CA LEU A 464 -4.14 -0.50 12.76
C LEU A 464 -4.15 -1.62 13.80
N GLY A 465 -2.99 -2.02 14.33
CA GLY A 465 -2.89 -3.03 15.38
C GLY A 465 -3.12 -4.46 14.88
N ILE A 466 -2.78 -4.74 13.62
CA ILE A 466 -2.94 -6.09 13.06
C ILE A 466 -1.96 -7.07 13.72
N GLU A 467 -2.47 -8.19 14.24
CA GLU A 467 -1.71 -9.24 14.92
C GLU A 467 -2.37 -10.61 14.66
N GLY A 468 -1.58 -11.69 14.77
CA GLY A 468 -2.06 -13.07 14.69
C GLY A 468 -2.04 -13.67 13.28
N ASP A 469 -2.56 -14.90 13.14
CA ASP A 469 -2.57 -15.61 11.86
C ASP A 469 -3.67 -15.08 10.91
N ILE A 470 -3.37 -13.93 10.29
CA ILE A 470 -4.24 -13.27 9.33
C ILE A 470 -4.50 -14.13 8.08
N GLN A 471 -3.54 -14.98 7.70
CA GLN A 471 -3.63 -15.79 6.50
C GLN A 471 -4.64 -16.92 6.71
N ALA A 472 -4.50 -17.69 7.79
CA ALA A 472 -5.46 -18.74 8.14
C ALA A 472 -6.87 -18.16 8.31
N LYS A 473 -7.00 -16.98 8.93
CA LYS A 473 -8.29 -16.30 9.07
C LYS A 473 -8.90 -15.98 7.71
N TYR A 474 -8.15 -15.36 6.79
CA TYR A 474 -8.66 -15.03 5.45
C TYR A 474 -9.00 -16.26 4.60
N ASP A 475 -8.18 -17.32 4.68
CA ASP A 475 -8.38 -18.55 3.92
C ASP A 475 -9.62 -19.31 4.37
N SER A 476 -9.95 -19.25 5.67
CA SER A 476 -11.15 -19.88 6.26
C SER A 476 -12.49 -19.30 5.78
N ILE A 477 -12.49 -18.11 5.17
CA ILE A 477 -13.72 -17.44 4.71
C ILE A 477 -14.11 -17.96 3.31
N ASP A 478 -15.37 -18.33 3.11
CA ASP A 478 -15.88 -18.70 1.79
C ASP A 478 -15.93 -17.48 0.85
N LYS A 479 -15.20 -17.57 -0.26
CA LYS A 479 -15.08 -16.54 -1.30
C LYS A 479 -15.66 -17.00 -2.64
N ASP A 480 -16.10 -18.25 -2.73
CA ASP A 480 -16.44 -18.90 -4.01
C ASP A 480 -17.95 -19.05 -4.16
N THR A 481 -18.68 -19.38 -3.09
CA THR A 481 -20.15 -19.54 -3.14
C THR A 481 -20.83 -18.25 -3.59
N PRO A 482 -21.65 -18.26 -4.66
CA PRO A 482 -22.33 -17.05 -5.14
C PRO A 482 -23.21 -16.40 -4.07
N ILE A 483 -23.11 -15.07 -3.92
CA ILE A 483 -23.94 -14.28 -3.00
C ILE A 483 -24.76 -13.22 -3.78
N PRO A 484 -25.91 -12.75 -3.25
CA PRO A 484 -26.77 -11.78 -3.95
C PRO A 484 -26.06 -10.49 -4.37
N THR A 485 -25.00 -10.13 -3.65
CA THR A 485 -24.20 -8.92 -3.85
C THR A 485 -23.17 -9.04 -4.98
N ASP A 486 -22.85 -10.25 -5.46
CA ASP A 486 -21.77 -10.47 -6.43
C ASP A 486 -21.97 -9.64 -7.70
N ARG A 487 -23.22 -9.55 -8.19
CA ARG A 487 -23.55 -8.73 -9.37
C ARG A 487 -23.21 -7.25 -9.19
N GLN A 488 -23.43 -6.69 -7.99
CA GLN A 488 -23.10 -5.28 -7.72
C GLN A 488 -21.58 -5.07 -7.68
N ILE A 489 -20.87 -5.96 -6.98
CA ILE A 489 -19.40 -5.94 -6.90
C ILE A 489 -18.77 -6.00 -8.29
N GLU A 490 -19.29 -6.86 -9.17
CA GLU A 490 -18.79 -7.02 -10.55
C GLU A 490 -19.01 -5.79 -11.44
N VAL A 491 -20.01 -4.96 -11.16
CA VAL A 491 -20.28 -3.72 -11.90
C VAL A 491 -19.47 -2.55 -11.34
N ASP A 492 -19.17 -2.55 -10.04
CA ASP A 492 -18.45 -1.46 -9.38
C ASP A 492 -16.94 -1.53 -9.62
N ILE A 493 -16.34 -2.73 -9.48
CA ILE A 493 -14.88 -2.92 -9.60
C ILE A 493 -14.29 -2.33 -10.88
N PRO A 494 -14.83 -2.56 -12.09
CA PRO A 494 -14.22 -2.03 -13.33
C PRO A 494 -14.26 -0.50 -13.44
N ARG A 495 -15.12 0.16 -12.66
CA ARG A 495 -15.26 1.63 -12.61
C ARG A 495 -14.40 2.26 -11.52
N CYS A 496 -14.00 1.47 -10.52
CA CYS A 496 -13.22 1.88 -9.37
C CYS A 496 -11.75 2.12 -9.76
N HIS A 497 -11.25 3.33 -9.56
CA HIS A 497 -9.85 3.70 -9.83
C HIS A 497 -9.32 3.24 -11.21
N GLN A 498 -10.14 3.31 -12.26
CA GLN A 498 -9.83 2.87 -13.63
C GLN A 498 -8.54 3.48 -14.24
N TYR A 499 -8.07 4.61 -13.71
CA TYR A 499 -6.84 5.26 -14.14
C TYR A 499 -5.56 4.53 -13.67
N ASP A 500 -5.68 3.65 -12.67
CA ASP A 500 -4.56 2.90 -12.10
C ASP A 500 -4.38 1.57 -12.84
N GLU A 501 -3.22 1.37 -13.48
CA GLU A 501 -2.96 0.20 -14.31
C GLU A 501 -3.00 -1.11 -13.51
N LEU A 502 -2.57 -1.10 -12.24
CA LEU A 502 -2.52 -2.29 -11.42
C LEU A 502 -3.92 -2.72 -10.97
N LEU A 503 -4.72 -1.78 -10.47
CA LEU A 503 -6.07 -2.05 -10.00
C LEU A 503 -7.05 -2.38 -11.13
N SER A 504 -6.87 -1.79 -12.31
CA SER A 504 -7.67 -2.07 -13.52
C SER A 504 -7.29 -3.37 -14.23
N SER A 505 -6.21 -4.03 -13.81
CA SER A 505 -5.82 -5.33 -14.35
C SER A 505 -6.84 -6.43 -13.97
N PRO A 506 -6.98 -7.51 -14.77
CA PRO A 506 -7.85 -8.63 -14.41
C PRO A 506 -7.50 -9.24 -13.05
N GLN A 507 -6.21 -9.31 -12.71
CA GLN A 507 -5.74 -9.78 -11.40
C GLN A 507 -6.19 -8.83 -10.29
N GLY A 508 -6.12 -7.51 -10.51
CA GLY A 508 -6.67 -6.51 -9.59
C GLY A 508 -8.17 -6.72 -9.36
N HIS A 509 -8.95 -6.93 -10.42
CA HIS A 509 -10.39 -7.18 -10.32
C HIS A 509 -10.72 -8.46 -9.53
N ILE A 510 -10.00 -9.56 -9.79
CA ILE A 510 -10.17 -10.82 -9.06
C ILE A 510 -9.89 -10.60 -7.57
N LYS A 511 -8.80 -9.89 -7.24
CA LYS A 511 -8.41 -9.62 -5.85
C LYS A 511 -9.39 -8.70 -5.13
N PHE A 512 -9.87 -7.65 -5.79
CA PHE A 512 -10.94 -6.80 -5.27
C PHE A 512 -12.17 -7.63 -4.89
N ARG A 513 -12.65 -8.46 -5.81
CA ARG A 513 -13.82 -9.31 -5.60
C ARG A 513 -13.61 -10.21 -4.38
N ARG A 514 -12.46 -10.87 -4.28
CA ARG A 514 -12.15 -11.78 -3.17
C ARG A 514 -12.10 -11.07 -1.82
N VAL A 515 -11.43 -9.92 -1.73
CA VAL A 515 -11.33 -9.14 -0.49
C VAL A 515 -12.68 -8.57 -0.06
N LEU A 516 -13.45 -7.99 -0.99
CA LEU A 516 -14.78 -7.45 -0.72
C LEU A 516 -15.76 -8.55 -0.30
N LYS A 517 -15.75 -9.69 -1.00
CA LYS A 517 -16.60 -10.83 -0.67
C LYS A 517 -16.24 -11.43 0.68
N ALA A 518 -14.94 -11.59 0.97
CA ALA A 518 -14.50 -12.03 2.29
C ALA A 518 -15.00 -11.10 3.40
N TRP A 519 -15.02 -9.78 3.17
CA TRP A 519 -15.56 -8.82 4.12
C TRP A 519 -17.07 -8.94 4.30
N VAL A 520 -17.85 -8.99 3.22
CA VAL A 520 -19.32 -9.12 3.29
C VAL A 520 -19.71 -10.44 3.98
N VAL A 521 -19.06 -11.56 3.64
CA VAL A 521 -19.36 -12.87 4.23
C VAL A 521 -18.99 -12.93 5.71
N SER A 522 -17.90 -12.28 6.13
CA SER A 522 -17.47 -12.27 7.54
C SER A 522 -18.27 -11.31 8.42
N HIS A 523 -19.14 -10.46 7.84
CA HIS A 523 -19.96 -9.48 8.57
C HIS A 523 -21.44 -9.61 8.16
N PRO A 524 -22.15 -10.66 8.60
CA PRO A 524 -23.52 -10.96 8.14
C PRO A 524 -24.56 -9.86 8.48
N ASP A 525 -24.27 -9.03 9.48
CA ASP A 525 -25.12 -7.91 9.88
C ASP A 525 -24.93 -6.66 9.01
N LEU A 526 -23.89 -6.66 8.16
CA LEU A 526 -23.55 -5.55 7.27
C LEU A 526 -23.83 -5.93 5.81
N VAL A 527 -24.04 -4.92 4.97
CA VAL A 527 -24.27 -5.08 3.53
C VAL A 527 -23.26 -4.29 2.73
N TYR A 528 -23.02 -4.72 1.50
CA TYR A 528 -22.23 -3.96 0.56
C TYR A 528 -22.98 -2.70 0.14
N TRP A 529 -22.32 -1.55 0.32
CA TRP A 529 -22.73 -0.27 -0.23
C TRP A 529 -21.75 0.14 -1.32
N GLN A 530 -22.26 0.72 -2.42
CA GLN A 530 -21.43 1.31 -3.45
C GLN A 530 -20.51 2.36 -2.82
N GLY A 531 -19.20 2.24 -3.06
CA GLY A 531 -18.15 2.99 -2.38
C GLY A 531 -17.25 2.14 -1.48
N LEU A 532 -17.69 0.94 -1.06
CA LEU A 532 -16.85 0.01 -0.31
C LEU A 532 -15.66 -0.51 -1.15
N ASP A 533 -15.86 -0.66 -2.45
CA ASP A 533 -14.81 -0.89 -3.45
C ASP A 533 -13.75 0.21 -3.44
N SER A 534 -14.17 1.48 -3.44
CA SER A 534 -13.25 2.62 -3.33
C SER A 534 -12.52 2.66 -1.98
N LEU A 535 -13.19 2.27 -0.88
CA LEU A 535 -12.55 2.16 0.44
C LEU A 535 -11.51 1.03 0.50
N CYS A 536 -11.75 -0.07 -0.22
CA CYS A 536 -10.86 -1.23 -0.31
C CYS A 536 -9.58 -0.91 -1.11
N ALA A 537 -9.67 -0.02 -2.10
CA ALA A 537 -8.61 0.22 -3.08
C ALA A 537 -7.23 0.58 -2.48
N PRO A 538 -7.10 1.50 -1.49
CA PRO A 538 -5.79 1.80 -0.91
C PRO A 538 -5.16 0.59 -0.19
N PHE A 539 -5.97 -0.21 0.51
CA PHE A 539 -5.48 -1.40 1.22
C PHE A 539 -5.04 -2.49 0.26
N LEU A 540 -5.81 -2.71 -0.81
CA LEU A 540 -5.47 -3.68 -1.83
C LEU A 540 -4.25 -3.24 -2.64
N TYR A 541 -4.15 -1.97 -3.02
CA TYR A 541 -2.99 -1.45 -3.74
C TYR A 541 -1.69 -1.64 -2.96
N LEU A 542 -1.66 -1.21 -1.69
CA LEU A 542 -0.46 -1.31 -0.84
C LEU A 542 -0.11 -2.77 -0.48
N ASN A 543 -1.07 -3.69 -0.53
CA ASN A 543 -0.91 -5.09 -0.15
C ASN A 543 -1.37 -6.05 -1.27
N PHE A 544 -1.12 -5.71 -2.53
CA PHE A 544 -1.66 -6.43 -3.70
C PHE A 544 -1.34 -7.93 -3.69
N ASN A 545 -0.14 -8.24 -3.21
CA ASN A 545 0.41 -9.57 -3.08
C ASN A 545 0.08 -10.27 -1.74
N ASN A 546 -0.68 -9.62 -0.86
CA ASN A 546 -1.10 -10.13 0.43
C ASN A 546 -2.56 -9.74 0.71
N GLU A 547 -3.51 -10.43 0.05
CA GLU A 547 -4.95 -10.20 0.21
C GLU A 547 -5.41 -10.31 1.67
N ALA A 548 -4.81 -11.24 2.43
CA ALA A 548 -5.12 -11.42 3.84
C ALA A 548 -4.78 -10.17 4.67
N LEU A 549 -3.65 -9.53 4.38
CA LEU A 549 -3.26 -8.27 5.02
C LEU A 549 -4.14 -7.09 4.58
N ALA A 550 -4.49 -7.01 3.29
CA ALA A 550 -5.44 -6.01 2.80
C ALA A 550 -6.80 -6.13 3.51
N TYR A 551 -7.35 -7.35 3.56
CA TYR A 551 -8.58 -7.68 4.26
C TYR A 551 -8.50 -7.36 5.76
N ALA A 552 -7.41 -7.73 6.43
CA ALA A 552 -7.21 -7.49 7.85
C ALA A 552 -7.17 -5.98 8.15
N CYS A 553 -6.43 -5.20 7.35
CA CYS A 553 -6.37 -3.75 7.47
C CYS A 553 -7.76 -3.11 7.28
N MET A 554 -8.49 -3.49 6.22
CA MET A 554 -9.83 -2.97 5.97
C MET A 554 -10.80 -3.32 7.11
N SER A 555 -10.74 -4.56 7.60
CA SER A 555 -11.58 -5.04 8.71
C SER A 555 -11.28 -4.36 10.04
N ALA A 556 -10.03 -3.92 10.28
CA ALA A 556 -9.67 -3.12 11.46
C ALA A 556 -10.02 -1.63 11.28
N PHE A 557 -9.95 -1.12 10.06
CA PHE A 557 -10.21 0.28 9.74
C PHE A 557 -11.70 0.64 9.85
N ILE A 558 -12.60 -0.19 9.34
CA ILE A 558 -14.04 0.11 9.29
C ILE A 558 -14.63 0.33 10.69
N PRO A 559 -14.43 -0.53 11.71
CA PRO A 559 -14.95 -0.27 13.05
C PRO A 559 -14.36 0.98 13.72
N LYS A 560 -13.17 1.44 13.31
CA LYS A 560 -12.53 2.64 13.87
C LYS A 560 -13.16 3.95 13.36
N TYR A 561 -13.55 4.00 12.08
CA TYR A 561 -14.00 5.25 11.43
C TYR A 561 -15.44 5.21 10.90
N LEU A 562 -15.93 4.02 10.55
CA LEU A 562 -17.18 3.78 9.81
C LEU A 562 -18.06 2.76 10.53
N TYR A 563 -18.03 2.75 11.87
CA TYR A 563 -18.85 1.84 12.66
C TYR A 563 -20.34 1.98 12.29
N ASN A 564 -20.98 0.86 11.95
CA ASN A 564 -22.38 0.77 11.51
C ASN A 564 -22.77 1.57 10.24
N PHE A 565 -21.80 2.12 9.49
CA PHE A 565 -22.09 2.80 8.21
C PHE A 565 -22.66 1.85 7.16
N PHE A 566 -22.30 0.57 7.23
CA PHE A 566 -22.68 -0.43 6.24
C PHE A 566 -23.88 -1.28 6.68
N LEU A 567 -24.69 -0.82 7.65
CA LEU A 567 -25.96 -1.46 7.97
C LEU A 567 -26.92 -1.42 6.76
N LYS A 568 -27.88 -2.36 6.73
CA LYS A 568 -28.96 -2.33 5.73
C LYS A 568 -29.80 -1.05 5.82
N ASP A 569 -30.07 -0.59 7.04
CA ASP A 569 -30.57 0.76 7.31
C ASP A 569 -29.54 1.50 8.17
N ASN A 570 -28.76 2.35 7.50
CA ASN A 570 -27.73 3.19 8.09
C ASN A 570 -28.18 4.67 8.23
N SER A 571 -29.45 4.97 7.95
CA SER A 571 -29.94 6.36 7.83
C SER A 571 -29.67 7.16 9.10
N HIS A 572 -29.94 6.58 10.27
CA HIS A 572 -29.72 7.22 11.56
C HIS A 572 -28.23 7.50 11.85
N VAL A 573 -27.33 6.59 11.44
CA VAL A 573 -25.87 6.72 11.59
C VAL A 573 -25.34 7.85 10.70
N ILE A 574 -25.71 7.83 9.42
CA ILE A 574 -25.29 8.85 8.44
C ILE A 574 -25.82 10.22 8.86
N GLN A 575 -27.09 10.29 9.26
CA GLN A 575 -27.72 11.55 9.66
C GLN A 575 -27.10 12.13 10.94
N GLU A 576 -26.77 11.30 11.93
CA GLU A 576 -25.98 11.77 13.09
C GLU A 576 -24.63 12.33 12.64
N TYR A 577 -23.91 11.59 11.80
CA TYR A 577 -22.58 11.97 11.32
C TYR A 577 -22.59 13.31 10.56
N LEU A 578 -23.51 13.48 9.62
CA LEU A 578 -23.67 14.71 8.84
C LEU A 578 -24.13 15.89 9.70
N THR A 579 -24.98 15.64 10.71
CA THR A 579 -25.39 16.70 11.65
C THR A 579 -24.20 17.19 12.47
N VAL A 580 -23.38 16.27 13.00
CA VAL A 580 -22.14 16.64 13.71
C VAL A 580 -21.18 17.37 12.76
N PHE A 581 -21.07 16.94 11.50
CA PHE A 581 -20.25 17.65 10.52
C PHE A 581 -20.76 19.07 10.26
N SER A 582 -22.07 19.29 10.15
CA SER A 582 -22.66 20.64 10.03
C SER A 582 -22.29 21.53 11.23
N GLN A 583 -22.40 21.00 12.45
CA GLN A 583 -21.98 21.69 13.67
C GLN A 583 -20.47 21.99 13.68
N MET A 584 -19.65 21.11 13.10
CA MET A 584 -18.21 21.33 12.95
C MET A 584 -17.87 22.44 11.95
N ILE A 585 -18.63 22.58 10.86
CA ILE A 585 -18.51 23.72 9.94
C ILE A 585 -18.88 25.00 10.70
N ALA A 586 -20.02 25.04 11.39
CA ALA A 586 -20.44 26.20 12.20
C ALA A 586 -19.43 26.56 13.29
N PHE A 587 -18.81 25.55 13.92
CA PHE A 587 -17.80 25.74 14.95
C PHE A 587 -16.52 26.37 14.40
N HIS A 588 -16.05 26.00 13.21
CA HIS A 588 -14.77 26.50 12.68
C HIS A 588 -14.92 27.68 11.72
N ASP A 589 -15.97 27.71 10.91
CA ASP A 589 -16.26 28.76 9.92
C ASP A 589 -17.77 29.10 9.92
N PRO A 590 -18.22 29.91 10.90
CA PRO A 590 -19.63 30.26 11.03
C PRO A 590 -20.17 31.06 9.84
N GLU A 591 -19.34 31.88 9.20
CA GLU A 591 -19.75 32.66 8.02
C GLU A 591 -20.08 31.74 6.85
N LEU A 592 -19.21 30.77 6.58
CA LEU A 592 -19.48 29.75 5.56
C LEU A 592 -20.71 28.91 5.93
N SER A 593 -20.83 28.48 7.19
CA SER A 593 -21.98 27.71 7.65
C SER A 593 -23.31 28.46 7.46
N ASN A 594 -23.36 29.74 7.84
CA ASN A 594 -24.54 30.58 7.69
C ASN A 594 -24.94 30.71 6.21
N HIS A 595 -23.98 31.03 5.33
CA HIS A 595 -24.23 31.11 3.88
C HIS A 595 -24.77 29.80 3.29
N LEU A 596 -24.11 28.67 3.58
CA LEU A 596 -24.53 27.37 3.07
C LEU A 596 -25.95 26.99 3.55
N ASN A 597 -26.28 27.29 4.80
CA ASN A 597 -27.62 27.08 5.34
C ASN A 597 -28.65 28.00 4.69
N GLU A 598 -28.33 29.27 4.44
CA GLU A 598 -29.21 30.25 3.79
C GLU A 598 -29.59 29.82 2.36
N ILE A 599 -28.64 29.27 1.60
CA ILE A 599 -28.91 28.77 0.24
C ILE A 599 -29.45 27.32 0.21
N GLY A 600 -29.60 26.67 1.37
CA GLY A 600 -30.06 25.29 1.47
C GLY A 600 -29.06 24.22 1.00
N PHE A 601 -27.77 24.56 0.90
CA PHE A 601 -26.70 23.65 0.48
C PHE A 601 -26.11 22.89 1.68
N ILE A 602 -26.85 21.88 2.15
CA ILE A 602 -26.51 21.12 3.35
C ILE A 602 -25.56 19.93 3.07
N PRO A 603 -24.80 19.45 4.07
CA PRO A 603 -23.87 18.32 3.90
C PRO A 603 -24.43 17.04 3.28
N ASP A 604 -25.72 16.75 3.48
CA ASP A 604 -26.42 15.60 2.90
C ASP A 604 -26.29 15.50 1.38
N LEU A 605 -26.08 16.63 0.69
CA LEU A 605 -26.00 16.69 -0.77
C LEU A 605 -24.62 16.31 -1.32
N TYR A 606 -23.54 16.44 -0.54
CA TYR A 606 -22.18 16.32 -1.05
C TYR A 606 -21.23 15.49 -0.18
N ALA A 607 -21.48 15.36 1.12
CA ALA A 607 -20.52 14.78 2.07
C ALA A 607 -20.72 13.27 2.31
N ILE A 608 -21.81 12.67 1.83
CA ILE A 608 -22.04 11.22 1.96
C ILE A 608 -20.91 10.42 1.29
N PRO A 609 -20.53 10.66 0.02
CA PRO A 609 -19.42 9.94 -0.60
C PRO A 609 -18.09 10.19 0.09
N TRP A 610 -17.88 11.39 0.64
CA TRP A 610 -16.66 11.75 1.36
C TRP A 610 -16.44 10.86 2.58
N PHE A 611 -17.45 10.72 3.43
CA PHE A 611 -17.32 9.94 4.65
C PHE A 611 -17.51 8.45 4.42
N LEU A 612 -18.43 8.03 3.55
CA LEU A 612 -18.65 6.61 3.25
C LEU A 612 -17.40 5.93 2.69
N THR A 613 -16.64 6.66 1.86
CA THR A 613 -15.42 6.15 1.21
C THR A 613 -14.14 6.65 1.88
N MET A 614 -14.24 7.44 2.95
CA MET A 614 -13.09 8.10 3.58
C MET A 614 -12.21 8.84 2.56
N PHE A 615 -12.89 9.60 1.69
CA PHE A 615 -12.39 10.45 0.62
C PHE A 615 -11.77 9.74 -0.59
N THR A 616 -11.69 8.40 -0.59
CA THR A 616 -10.97 7.64 -1.64
C THR A 616 -11.65 7.71 -3.01
N HIS A 617 -12.97 7.83 -3.05
CA HIS A 617 -13.68 8.04 -4.31
C HIS A 617 -13.43 9.43 -4.91
N VAL A 618 -13.05 10.41 -4.07
CA VAL A 618 -12.90 11.81 -4.47
C VAL A 618 -11.48 12.11 -4.93
N PHE A 619 -10.48 11.55 -4.25
CA PHE A 619 -9.07 11.83 -4.54
C PHE A 619 -8.34 10.61 -5.09
N PRO A 620 -7.36 10.81 -5.99
CA PRO A 620 -6.50 9.73 -6.46
C PRO A 620 -5.67 9.13 -5.32
N LEU A 621 -5.28 7.86 -5.46
CA LEU A 621 -4.59 7.07 -4.42
C LEU A 621 -3.36 7.76 -3.83
N HIS A 622 -2.52 8.42 -4.63
CA HIS A 622 -1.32 9.10 -4.12
C HIS A 622 -1.67 10.24 -3.13
N LYS A 623 -2.78 10.95 -3.36
CA LYS A 623 -3.32 11.97 -2.44
C LYS A 623 -3.91 11.32 -1.19
N ILE A 624 -4.56 10.17 -1.35
CA ILE A 624 -5.10 9.38 -0.23
C ILE A 624 -4.00 8.87 0.69
N PHE A 625 -2.87 8.39 0.16
CA PHE A 625 -1.78 7.91 1.00
C PHE A 625 -1.27 8.99 1.96
N HIS A 626 -1.03 10.21 1.46
CA HIS A 626 -0.61 11.34 2.29
C HIS A 626 -1.66 11.74 3.32
N LEU A 627 -2.93 11.73 2.93
CA LEU A 627 -4.04 12.03 3.83
C LEU A 627 -4.20 10.96 4.92
N TRP A 628 -4.11 9.68 4.55
CA TRP A 628 -4.34 8.56 5.44
C TRP A 628 -3.16 8.26 6.36
N ASP A 629 -1.93 8.58 5.95
CA ASP A 629 -0.74 8.56 6.83
C ASP A 629 -1.01 9.37 8.11
N THR A 630 -1.72 10.51 8.00
CA THR A 630 -2.15 11.31 9.16
C THR A 630 -3.47 10.82 9.78
N LEU A 631 -4.46 10.45 8.96
CA LEU A 631 -5.75 9.94 9.44
C LEU A 631 -5.58 8.79 10.42
N LEU A 632 -4.72 7.81 10.09
CA LEU A 632 -4.50 6.61 10.89
C LEU A 632 -3.94 6.91 12.29
N LEU A 633 -3.21 8.02 12.43
CA LEU A 633 -2.71 8.51 13.71
C LEU A 633 -3.80 9.17 14.54
N GLY A 634 -4.84 9.70 13.88
CA GLY A 634 -5.98 10.36 14.49
C GLY A 634 -7.02 9.39 15.06
N SER A 635 -8.01 10.01 15.70
CA SER A 635 -9.16 9.36 16.29
C SER A 635 -10.36 9.37 15.32
N SER A 636 -11.47 8.73 15.70
CA SER A 636 -12.69 8.66 14.89
C SER A 636 -13.29 10.02 14.49
N SER A 637 -12.87 11.13 15.12
CA SER A 637 -13.33 12.49 14.81
C SER A 637 -12.45 13.25 13.81
N PHE A 638 -11.23 12.78 13.54
CA PHE A 638 -10.33 13.42 12.58
C PHE A 638 -10.91 13.60 11.15
N PRO A 639 -11.75 12.70 10.62
CA PRO A 639 -12.37 12.89 9.30
C PRO A 639 -13.17 14.19 9.16
N PHE A 640 -13.80 14.68 10.25
CA PHE A 640 -14.51 15.96 10.23
C PHE A 640 -13.58 17.13 9.94
N CYS A 641 -12.36 17.08 10.50
CA CYS A 641 -11.36 18.13 10.31
C CYS A 641 -10.89 18.15 8.85
N ILE A 642 -10.76 16.98 8.21
CA ILE A 642 -10.47 16.86 6.78
C ILE A 642 -11.60 17.49 5.95
N GLY A 643 -12.87 17.14 6.23
CA GLY A 643 -14.01 17.70 5.53
C GLY A 643 -14.08 19.23 5.64
N VAL A 644 -13.86 19.78 6.84
CA VAL A 644 -13.83 21.24 7.05
C VAL A 644 -12.64 21.89 6.34
N ALA A 645 -11.45 21.26 6.36
CA ALA A 645 -10.28 21.78 5.66
C ALA A 645 -10.48 21.85 4.14
N ILE A 646 -11.16 20.86 3.54
CA ILE A 646 -11.53 20.89 2.11
C ILE A 646 -12.47 22.08 1.84
N LEU A 647 -13.51 22.25 2.67
CA LEU A 647 -14.45 23.37 2.52
C LEU A 647 -13.76 24.73 2.68
N GLN A 648 -12.80 24.86 3.60
CA GLN A 648 -12.03 26.08 3.80
C GLN A 648 -11.14 26.43 2.60
N GLN A 649 -10.63 25.44 1.86
CA GLN A 649 -9.91 25.70 0.60
C GLN A 649 -10.85 26.19 -0.51
N LEU A 650 -12.11 25.78 -0.49
CA LEU A 650 -13.14 26.18 -1.46
C LEU A 650 -13.92 27.42 -1.02
N ARG A 651 -13.66 27.92 0.19
CA ARG A 651 -14.45 28.96 0.90
C ARG A 651 -14.84 30.14 0.03
N ASP A 652 -13.86 30.78 -0.63
CA ASP A 652 -14.11 31.98 -1.42
C ASP A 652 -15.07 31.72 -2.58
N ARG A 653 -14.99 30.53 -3.20
CA ARG A 653 -15.90 30.12 -4.27
C ARG A 653 -17.28 29.77 -3.73
N LEU A 654 -17.36 29.14 -2.55
CA LEU A 654 -18.63 28.79 -1.93
C LEU A 654 -19.43 30.04 -1.52
N LEU A 655 -18.77 31.00 -0.87
CA LEU A 655 -19.38 32.27 -0.44
C LEU A 655 -19.83 33.14 -1.62
N ALA A 656 -19.16 33.04 -2.77
CA ALA A 656 -19.50 33.81 -3.96
C ALA A 656 -20.69 33.24 -4.75
N ASN A 657 -21.14 32.02 -4.44
CA ASN A 657 -22.05 31.24 -5.29
C ASN A 657 -23.34 30.84 -4.57
N GLY A 658 -24.40 30.62 -5.35
CA GLY A 658 -25.67 30.09 -4.89
C GLY A 658 -25.72 28.57 -4.93
N PHE A 659 -26.91 28.01 -4.68
CA PHE A 659 -27.13 26.56 -4.60
C PHE A 659 -26.68 25.79 -5.85
N ASN A 660 -27.09 26.25 -7.04
CA ASN A 660 -26.84 25.54 -8.30
C ASN A 660 -25.35 25.51 -8.65
N GLU A 661 -24.66 26.64 -8.48
CA GLU A 661 -23.24 26.77 -8.74
C GLU A 661 -22.42 25.94 -7.74
N CYS A 662 -22.85 25.84 -6.48
CA CYS A 662 -22.24 24.95 -5.51
C CYS A 662 -22.39 23.47 -5.91
N ILE A 663 -23.56 23.03 -6.39
CA ILE A 663 -23.74 21.65 -6.88
C ILE A 663 -22.77 21.31 -8.03
N LEU A 664 -22.60 22.23 -8.98
CA LEU A 664 -21.64 22.07 -10.06
C LEU A 664 -20.20 22.01 -9.56
N LEU A 665 -19.84 22.86 -8.60
CA LEU A 665 -18.50 22.88 -8.00
C LEU A 665 -18.10 21.55 -7.35
N PHE A 666 -19.04 20.82 -6.74
CA PHE A 666 -18.75 19.51 -6.13
C PHE A 666 -18.86 18.34 -7.10
N SER A 667 -19.57 18.53 -8.22
CA SER A 667 -19.59 17.54 -9.30
C SER A 667 -18.26 17.49 -10.05
N ASP A 668 -17.58 18.64 -10.18
CA ASP A 668 -16.24 18.78 -10.74
C ASP A 668 -15.34 19.50 -9.72
N LEU A 669 -14.91 18.75 -8.70
CA LEU A 669 -14.19 19.29 -7.56
C LEU A 669 -12.85 19.92 -8.03
N PRO A 670 -12.60 21.21 -7.73
CA PRO A 670 -11.32 21.84 -8.04
C PRO A 670 -10.17 21.10 -7.37
N GLU A 671 -8.97 21.28 -7.92
CA GLU A 671 -7.78 20.69 -7.32
C GLU A 671 -7.58 21.15 -5.87
N ILE A 672 -7.58 20.18 -4.94
CA ILE A 672 -7.28 20.38 -3.53
C ILE A 672 -5.80 20.13 -3.28
N ASP A 673 -5.16 21.06 -2.56
CA ASP A 673 -3.82 20.90 -2.01
C ASP A 673 -3.91 20.02 -0.75
N ILE A 674 -3.39 18.80 -0.84
CA ILE A 674 -3.47 17.80 0.22
C ILE A 674 -2.51 18.12 1.37
N GLU A 675 -1.35 18.70 1.10
CA GLU A 675 -0.40 19.07 2.15
C GLU A 675 -0.99 20.19 3.02
N ARG A 676 -1.59 21.20 2.37
CA ARG A 676 -2.38 22.21 3.08
C ARG A 676 -3.56 21.58 3.82
N CYS A 677 -4.28 20.64 3.18
CA CYS A 677 -5.42 19.96 3.79
C CYS A 677 -5.03 19.24 5.09
N VAL A 678 -3.93 18.47 5.08
CA VAL A 678 -3.42 17.76 6.25
C VAL A 678 -3.02 18.74 7.35
N ARG A 679 -2.26 19.80 7.02
CA ARG A 679 -1.84 20.81 7.99
C ARG A 679 -3.03 21.51 8.65
N GLU A 680 -4.01 21.95 7.86
CA GLU A 680 -5.20 22.59 8.41
C GLU A 680 -6.07 21.60 9.20
N SER A 681 -6.19 20.35 8.76
CA SER A 681 -6.92 19.31 9.51
C SER A 681 -6.32 19.08 10.90
N ILE A 682 -4.99 19.04 11.02
CA ILE A 682 -4.29 18.95 12.30
C ILE A 682 -4.59 20.18 13.17
N ASN A 683 -4.51 21.38 12.59
CA ASN A 683 -4.80 22.64 13.29
C ASN A 683 -6.26 22.66 13.81
N LEU A 684 -7.24 22.35 12.95
CA LEU A 684 -8.65 22.23 13.30
C LEU A 684 -8.87 21.21 14.43
N PHE A 685 -8.24 20.04 14.32
CA PHE A 685 -8.30 19.01 15.35
C PHE A 685 -7.77 19.51 16.71
N CYS A 686 -6.63 20.22 16.72
CA CYS A 686 -6.06 20.80 17.95
C CYS A 686 -6.91 21.91 18.60
N TRP A 687 -7.82 22.54 17.86
CA TRP A 687 -8.74 23.55 18.37
C TRP A 687 -10.13 23.00 18.71
N THR A 688 -10.40 21.74 18.40
CA THR A 688 -11.69 21.10 18.64
C THR A 688 -11.68 20.36 19.97
N PRO A 689 -12.54 20.73 20.95
CA PRO A 689 -12.73 19.93 22.15
C PRO A 689 -13.18 18.50 21.80
N LYS A 690 -12.65 17.48 22.50
CA LYS A 690 -12.88 16.07 22.13
C LYS A 690 -14.37 15.72 22.12
N SER A 691 -15.10 16.17 23.13
CA SER A 691 -16.53 15.94 23.32
C SER A 691 -17.41 16.72 22.33
N ALA A 692 -16.89 17.75 21.65
CA ALA A 692 -17.61 18.48 20.60
C ALA A 692 -18.00 17.56 19.42
N THR A 693 -17.14 16.58 19.11
CA THR A 693 -17.33 15.59 18.04
C THR A 693 -17.96 14.27 18.49
N TYR A 694 -18.52 14.22 19.70
CA TYR A 694 -19.11 12.98 20.23
C TYR A 694 -20.28 12.50 19.35
N ARG A 695 -20.32 11.18 19.12
CA ARG A 695 -21.33 10.46 18.33
C ARG A 695 -21.70 9.16 19.00
N GLN A 696 -22.97 8.78 19.04
CA GLN A 696 -23.35 7.48 19.56
C GLN A 696 -22.72 6.33 18.77
N TYR A 697 -22.59 6.48 17.45
CA TYR A 697 -22.08 5.45 16.53
C TYR A 697 -20.64 5.71 16.06
N ALA A 698 -19.77 6.24 16.92
CA ALA A 698 -18.38 6.47 16.52
C ALA A 698 -17.53 5.19 16.51
N GLN A 699 -17.70 4.30 17.50
CA GLN A 699 -16.95 3.04 17.64
C GLN A 699 -17.78 1.95 18.33
N PRO A 700 -17.42 0.65 18.16
CA PRO A 700 -18.05 -0.45 18.91
C PRO A 700 -17.77 -0.35 20.41
N MET A 701 -18.72 -0.81 21.24
CA MET A 701 -18.51 -0.93 22.69
C MET A 701 -17.45 -2.01 22.98
N LYS A 702 -16.39 -1.66 23.72
CA LYS A 702 -15.36 -2.63 24.13
C LYS A 702 -15.96 -3.67 25.07
N ALA A 703 -15.79 -4.96 24.74
CA ALA A 703 -15.97 -6.05 25.70
C ALA A 703 -14.92 -5.88 26.82
N GLY A 704 -15.34 -5.90 28.08
CA GLY A 704 -14.46 -5.64 29.23
C GLY A 704 -13.25 -6.57 29.24
N GLY A 705 -12.06 -6.02 29.01
CA GLY A 705 -10.77 -6.73 29.10
C GLY A 705 -9.73 -5.81 29.73
N GLU A 706 -9.19 -6.23 30.87
CA GLU A 706 -8.12 -5.54 31.59
C GLU A 706 -6.83 -5.54 30.76
N GLY A 707 -6.44 -4.37 30.28
CA GLY A 707 -5.11 -4.11 29.70
C GLY A 707 -4.38 -3.06 30.53
N ILE A 708 -3.59 -3.53 31.51
CA ILE A 708 -2.69 -2.70 32.33
C ILE A 708 -1.45 -2.38 31.50
N PHE A 709 -1.40 -1.25 30.78
CA PHE A 709 -0.15 -0.58 30.43
C PHE A 709 -0.38 0.92 30.12
N GLY A 710 0.12 1.78 31.02
CA GLY A 710 0.54 3.17 30.77
C GLY A 710 -0.41 4.12 30.05
N LYS A 711 -1.44 4.65 30.73
CA LYS A 711 -2.22 5.81 30.25
C LYS A 711 -1.38 7.08 30.32
N THR A 712 -0.70 7.44 29.23
CA THR A 712 -0.31 8.83 28.97
C THR A 712 -1.27 9.36 27.90
N ALA A 713 -2.10 10.34 28.23
CA ALA A 713 -3.06 10.93 27.30
C ALA A 713 -2.30 11.68 26.18
N ILE A 714 -2.13 11.04 25.03
CA ILE A 714 -1.60 11.69 23.83
C ILE A 714 -2.80 12.22 23.03
N TYR A 715 -2.76 13.50 22.62
CA TYR A 715 -3.84 14.20 21.91
C TYR A 715 -4.45 13.45 20.72
N PHE A 716 -3.71 12.54 20.09
CA PHE A 716 -4.14 11.80 18.90
C PHE A 716 -4.53 10.34 19.18
N SER A 717 -4.25 9.79 20.37
CA SER A 717 -4.31 8.34 20.61
C SER A 717 -5.49 7.84 21.43
N SER A 718 -6.30 8.71 22.03
CA SER A 718 -7.41 8.29 22.91
C SER A 718 -8.71 8.97 22.48
N ASP A 719 -9.61 8.18 21.91
CA ASP A 719 -11.00 8.58 21.67
C ASP A 719 -11.70 8.83 23.01
N TYR A 720 -12.53 9.88 23.07
CA TYR A 720 -13.26 10.25 24.30
C TYR A 720 -14.18 9.12 24.78
N GLN A 721 -14.65 8.27 23.87
CA GLN A 721 -15.54 7.15 24.15
C GLN A 721 -14.84 5.95 24.80
N ASP A 722 -13.51 5.93 24.76
CA ASP A 722 -12.69 4.93 25.46
C ASP A 722 -12.47 5.26 26.94
N MET A 723 -12.86 6.47 27.37
CA MET A 723 -12.76 6.87 28.77
C MET A 723 -13.92 6.26 29.58
N PRO A 724 -13.70 5.89 30.86
CA PRO A 724 -14.77 5.44 31.74
C PRO A 724 -15.87 6.50 31.78
N LYS A 725 -17.11 6.12 31.51
CA LYS A 725 -18.24 7.05 31.63
C LYS A 725 -18.38 7.48 33.08
N THR A 726 -18.22 8.77 33.34
CA THR A 726 -18.50 9.39 34.63
C THR A 726 -19.78 10.21 34.55
N ASP A 727 -20.28 10.70 35.68
CA ASP A 727 -21.41 11.63 35.73
C ASP A 727 -21.12 12.97 35.02
N LEU A 728 -19.84 13.26 34.75
CA LEU A 728 -19.37 14.45 34.05
C LEU A 728 -19.23 14.24 32.53
N SER A 729 -19.34 13.00 32.07
CA SER A 729 -19.27 12.66 30.66
C SER A 729 -20.51 13.11 29.88
N ARG A 730 -20.38 13.25 28.56
CA ARG A 730 -21.49 13.61 27.67
C ARG A 730 -22.46 12.43 27.48
N GLU A 731 -23.76 12.72 27.45
CA GLU A 731 -24.81 11.75 27.15
C GLU A 731 -25.20 11.77 25.65
N PRO A 732 -25.66 10.65 25.07
CA PRO A 732 -26.24 10.62 23.73
C PRO A 732 -27.47 11.54 23.64
N LEU A 733 -27.63 12.22 22.50
CA LEU A 733 -28.80 13.04 22.21
C LEU A 733 -29.69 12.36 21.18
N ALA A 734 -31.00 12.58 21.29
CA ALA A 734 -31.91 12.22 20.22
C ALA A 734 -31.55 13.03 18.96
N LEU A 735 -31.65 12.39 17.79
CA LEU A 735 -31.25 13.01 16.52
C LEU A 735 -32.03 14.32 16.22
N CYS A 736 -33.29 14.41 16.63
CA CYS A 736 -34.10 15.63 16.50
C CYS A 736 -33.52 16.79 17.30
N ASP A 737 -33.07 16.53 18.54
CA ASP A 737 -32.46 17.56 19.39
C ASP A 737 -31.07 17.95 18.86
N LEU A 738 -30.30 16.98 18.38
CA LEU A 738 -28.99 17.25 17.77
C LEU A 738 -29.13 18.14 16.53
N LYS A 739 -30.11 17.87 15.66
CA LYS A 739 -30.42 18.68 14.46
C LYS A 739 -30.94 20.08 14.78
N ALA A 740 -31.56 20.27 15.95
CA ALA A 740 -32.05 21.57 16.38
C ALA A 740 -30.91 22.49 16.87
N GLU A 741 -29.72 21.95 17.14
CA GLU A 741 -28.58 22.70 17.67
C GLU A 741 -27.56 23.01 16.57
N VAL A 742 -27.20 24.29 16.42
CA VAL A 742 -26.17 24.76 15.46
C VAL A 742 -24.75 24.56 16.00
N SER A 743 -24.59 24.65 17.32
CA SER A 743 -23.28 24.56 17.99
C SER A 743 -23.11 23.23 18.71
N PRO A 744 -21.90 22.64 18.68
CA PRO A 744 -21.64 21.38 19.38
C PRO A 744 -21.64 21.55 20.90
N ARG A 745 -21.88 20.46 21.62
CA ARG A 745 -21.80 20.42 23.09
C ARG A 745 -20.43 19.95 23.58
N ILE A 746 -19.99 20.52 24.70
CA ILE A 746 -18.79 20.11 25.42
C ILE A 746 -19.15 19.44 26.76
N SER A 747 -18.43 18.39 27.13
CA SER A 747 -18.63 17.72 28.43
C SER A 747 -18.07 18.56 29.59
N ALA A 748 -18.53 18.25 30.81
CA ALA A 748 -18.01 18.91 32.00
C ALA A 748 -16.54 18.54 32.26
N GLU A 749 -16.13 17.31 31.93
CA GLU A 749 -14.73 16.85 32.00
C GLU A 749 -13.82 17.66 31.08
N ASP A 750 -14.18 17.79 29.80
CA ASP A 750 -13.39 18.56 28.84
C ASP A 750 -13.30 20.03 29.26
N LEU A 751 -14.39 20.60 29.80
CA LEU A 751 -14.36 21.96 30.32
C LEU A 751 -13.40 22.11 31.51
N ILE A 752 -13.39 21.16 32.45
CA ILE A 752 -12.50 21.16 33.61
C ILE A 752 -11.03 21.03 33.17
N ASP A 753 -10.75 20.11 32.26
CA ASP A 753 -9.40 19.85 31.74
C ASP A 753 -8.88 21.06 30.94
N LEU A 754 -9.71 21.65 30.07
CA LEU A 754 -9.31 22.80 29.25
C LEU A 754 -9.20 24.11 30.05
N CYS A 755 -9.94 24.25 31.15
CA CYS A 755 -9.83 25.38 32.08
C CYS A 755 -8.77 25.16 33.17
N GLU A 756 -8.05 24.04 33.18
CA GLU A 756 -7.04 23.67 34.19
C GLU A 756 -7.60 23.70 35.64
N LEU A 757 -8.86 23.30 35.84
CA LEU A 757 -9.56 23.40 37.14
C LEU A 757 -9.30 22.21 38.08
N SER A 758 -8.47 21.24 37.69
CA SER A 758 -8.20 20.02 38.46
C SER A 758 -7.23 20.26 39.65
N LEU A 759 -7.48 19.56 40.78
CA LEU A 759 -6.72 19.64 42.04
C LEU A 759 -5.44 18.77 42.06
N ALA A 760 -5.14 18.00 41.01
CA ALA A 760 -3.91 17.21 40.93
C ALA A 760 -2.72 18.14 40.64
N GLY A 761 -1.68 18.08 41.49
CA GLY A 761 -0.59 19.05 41.59
C GLY A 761 0.19 19.42 40.30
N PRO A 762 1.10 20.40 40.39
CA PRO A 762 1.62 21.13 39.24
C PRO A 762 2.65 20.30 38.47
N THR A 763 2.20 19.49 37.50
CA THR A 763 3.10 18.93 36.48
C THR A 763 2.99 19.70 35.17
N LYS A 764 4.05 20.47 34.89
CA LYS A 764 4.36 21.25 33.68
C LYS A 764 3.48 22.47 33.40
N ARG A 765 3.71 23.54 34.20
CA ARG A 765 3.51 24.92 33.73
C ARG A 765 4.36 25.15 32.49
N ASN A 766 3.73 25.47 31.36
CA ASN A 766 4.42 26.04 30.20
C ASN A 766 3.68 27.28 29.67
N LYS A 767 4.33 28.43 29.90
CA LYS A 767 4.32 29.72 29.18
C LYS A 767 3.00 30.49 29.04
N SER A 768 2.85 31.52 29.88
CA SER A 768 2.47 32.94 29.60
C SER A 768 1.50 33.30 28.45
N GLY A 769 0.62 32.40 28.03
CA GLY A 769 -0.42 32.64 27.04
C GLY A 769 -1.77 32.91 27.71
N LYS A 770 -2.62 33.73 27.08
CA LYS A 770 -4.02 33.86 27.50
C LYS A 770 -4.74 32.50 27.29
N PRO A 771 -5.69 32.09 28.16
CA PRO A 771 -6.33 30.78 28.07
C PRO A 771 -7.06 30.60 26.72
N LYS A 772 -6.94 29.40 26.11
CA LYS A 772 -7.56 29.07 24.81
C LYS A 772 -9.09 29.00 24.86
N ILE A 773 -9.66 28.86 26.05
CA ILE A 773 -11.08 28.71 26.33
C ILE A 773 -11.60 29.87 27.19
N VAL A 774 -12.87 30.21 27.04
CA VAL A 774 -13.60 31.14 27.91
C VAL A 774 -14.98 30.56 28.21
N ALA A 775 -15.33 30.52 29.49
CA ALA A 775 -16.67 30.16 29.95
C ALA A 775 -17.54 31.42 30.04
N VAL A 776 -18.67 31.44 29.34
CA VAL A 776 -19.64 32.52 29.34
C VAL A 776 -20.92 32.04 30.03
N ASP A 777 -21.15 32.55 31.23
CA ASP A 777 -22.31 32.20 32.04
C ASP A 777 -23.46 33.16 31.74
N ILE A 778 -24.52 32.63 31.11
CA ILE A 778 -25.66 33.41 30.64
C ILE A 778 -26.81 33.51 31.67
N ARG A 779 -26.59 33.00 32.88
CA ARG A 779 -27.54 33.11 33.99
C ARG A 779 -27.64 34.55 34.48
N ASN A 780 -28.71 34.83 35.24
CA ASN A 780 -28.83 36.13 35.90
C ASN A 780 -27.69 36.34 36.92
N VAL A 781 -27.47 37.59 37.30
CA VAL A 781 -26.35 37.99 38.19
C VAL A 781 -26.46 37.32 39.56
N GLU A 782 -27.66 37.09 40.07
CA GLU A 782 -27.90 36.44 41.37
C GLU A 782 -27.44 34.97 41.36
N ASP A 783 -27.83 34.21 40.34
CA ASP A 783 -27.48 32.79 40.19
C ASP A 783 -26.00 32.60 39.86
N PHE A 784 -25.39 33.54 39.15
CA PHE A 784 -23.94 33.60 38.99
C PHE A 784 -23.23 33.83 40.33
N GLY A 785 -23.74 34.78 41.13
CA GLY A 785 -23.25 35.07 42.48
C GLY A 785 -23.41 33.91 43.47
N ARG A 786 -24.39 33.01 43.27
CA ARG A 786 -24.55 31.80 44.11
C ARG A 786 -23.50 30.72 43.86
N GLY A 787 -22.77 30.80 42.75
CA GLY A 787 -21.73 29.83 42.38
C GLY A 787 -21.49 29.81 40.88
N HIS A 788 -20.25 30.00 40.45
CA HIS A 788 -19.86 30.05 39.04
C HIS A 788 -18.52 29.33 38.81
N VAL A 789 -18.21 29.03 37.54
CA VAL A 789 -16.91 28.45 37.17
C VAL A 789 -15.81 29.51 37.32
N SER A 790 -14.70 29.17 37.98
CA SER A 790 -13.61 30.12 38.17
C SER A 790 -13.11 30.69 36.83
N GLY A 791 -13.00 32.02 36.75
CA GLY A 791 -12.58 32.72 35.52
C GLY A 791 -13.65 32.85 34.44
N SER A 792 -14.90 32.43 34.69
CA SER A 792 -16.01 32.66 33.76
C SER A 792 -16.50 34.12 33.78
N ILE A 793 -17.11 34.55 32.68
CA ILE A 793 -17.71 35.89 32.55
C ILE A 793 -19.23 35.78 32.63
N ASN A 794 -19.88 36.65 33.40
CA ASN A 794 -21.34 36.69 33.45
C ASN A 794 -21.90 37.62 32.38
N ILE A 795 -22.69 37.08 31.47
CA ILE A 795 -23.34 37.81 30.38
C ILE A 795 -24.79 37.33 30.29
N PRO A 796 -25.71 37.91 31.09
CA PRO A 796 -27.10 37.46 31.12
C PRO A 796 -27.72 37.45 29.71
N PHE A 797 -28.53 36.44 29.39
CA PHE A 797 -29.08 36.23 28.04
C PHE A 797 -29.67 37.50 27.38
N ASN A 798 -30.48 38.26 28.13
CA ASN A 798 -31.17 39.46 27.64
C ASN A 798 -30.28 40.72 27.54
N SER A 799 -28.98 40.63 27.83
CA SER A 799 -28.10 41.80 27.93
C SER A 799 -27.33 42.14 26.65
N VAL A 800 -27.23 41.21 25.70
CA VAL A 800 -26.35 41.32 24.51
C VAL A 800 -27.09 41.29 23.18
N PHE A 801 -28.27 40.70 23.12
CA PHE A 801 -29.03 40.56 21.88
C PHE A 801 -30.28 41.44 21.86
N GLY A 802 -30.55 42.07 20.72
CA GLY A 802 -31.79 42.79 20.45
C GLY A 802 -32.95 41.84 20.15
N ALA A 803 -34.15 42.40 19.94
CA ALA A 803 -35.34 41.60 19.61
C ALA A 803 -35.17 40.73 18.35
N ASP A 804 -34.36 41.19 17.41
CA ASP A 804 -34.09 40.52 16.13
C ASP A 804 -32.87 39.57 16.16
N GLY A 805 -32.27 39.40 17.35
CA GLY A 805 -31.08 38.55 17.55
C GLY A 805 -29.75 39.19 17.15
N GLU A 806 -29.75 40.47 16.78
CA GLU A 806 -28.52 41.23 16.50
C GLU A 806 -27.77 41.61 17.78
N LEU A 807 -26.44 41.71 17.67
CA LEU A 807 -25.57 42.07 18.78
C LEU A 807 -25.70 43.57 19.10
N VAL A 808 -26.24 43.90 20.27
CA VAL A 808 -26.38 45.30 20.71
C VAL A 808 -25.02 45.81 21.21
N GLN A 809 -24.66 47.05 20.87
CA GLN A 809 -23.42 47.66 21.35
C GLN A 809 -23.56 48.01 22.85
N CYS A 810 -22.91 47.24 23.71
CA CYS A 810 -22.97 47.37 25.16
C CYS A 810 -21.64 46.85 25.79
N PRO A 811 -21.36 47.13 27.06
CA PRO A 811 -20.14 46.65 27.71
C PRO A 811 -19.98 45.12 27.65
N ALA A 812 -21.08 44.37 27.74
CA ALA A 812 -21.08 42.91 27.66
C ALA A 812 -20.75 42.39 26.24
N SER A 813 -21.21 43.08 25.19
CA SER A 813 -20.84 42.72 23.81
C SER A 813 -19.39 43.09 23.49
N GLY A 814 -18.89 44.21 24.04
CA GLY A 814 -17.47 44.56 24.01
C GLY A 814 -16.59 43.53 24.73
N ALA A 815 -17.06 42.98 25.85
CA ALA A 815 -16.39 41.89 26.55
C ALA A 815 -16.32 40.62 25.69
N LEU A 816 -17.41 40.23 25.02
CA LEU A 816 -17.42 39.07 24.10
C LEU A 816 -16.46 39.25 22.92
N GLN A 817 -16.39 40.45 22.32
CA GLN A 817 -15.48 40.72 21.21
C GLN A 817 -14.00 40.51 21.59
N ASN A 818 -13.60 40.77 22.84
CA ASN A 818 -12.24 40.53 23.32
C ASN A 818 -11.82 39.06 23.33
N TYR A 819 -12.78 38.13 23.23
CA TYR A 819 -12.54 36.69 23.21
C TYR A 819 -12.77 36.05 21.83
N ARG A 820 -12.97 36.85 20.78
CA ARG A 820 -13.12 36.33 19.42
C ARG A 820 -11.90 35.47 19.03
N GLY A 821 -12.16 34.32 18.41
CA GLY A 821 -11.14 33.33 18.04
C GLY A 821 -10.76 32.34 19.15
N ARG A 822 -11.29 32.47 20.37
CA ARG A 822 -11.16 31.45 21.44
C ARG A 822 -12.33 30.49 21.41
N VAL A 823 -12.18 29.36 22.10
CA VAL A 823 -13.31 28.45 22.35
C VAL A 823 -14.23 29.10 23.39
N ILE A 824 -15.47 29.37 23.02
CA ILE A 824 -16.47 30.03 23.88
C ILE A 824 -17.45 28.95 24.36
N VAL A 825 -17.50 28.70 25.66
CA VAL A 825 -18.43 27.71 26.24
C VAL A 825 -19.57 28.43 26.94
N ILE A 826 -20.79 28.27 26.43
CA ILE A 826 -22.01 28.85 26.98
C ILE A 826 -22.52 27.98 28.12
N ILE A 827 -22.68 28.58 29.30
CA ILE A 827 -23.14 27.94 30.53
C ILE A 827 -24.49 28.52 30.93
N SER A 828 -25.47 27.65 31.18
CA SER A 828 -26.82 28.03 31.63
C SER A 828 -27.41 26.99 32.59
N HIS A 829 -28.62 27.27 33.11
CA HIS A 829 -29.46 26.27 33.76
C HIS A 829 -30.21 25.39 32.74
N ALA A 830 -30.81 26.01 31.72
CA ALA A 830 -31.57 25.33 30.69
C ALA A 830 -30.78 25.27 29.38
N VAL A 831 -30.53 24.06 28.87
CA VAL A 831 -29.75 23.86 27.65
C VAL A 831 -30.35 24.58 26.45
N LYS A 832 -31.70 24.67 26.36
CA LYS A 832 -32.40 25.43 25.32
C LYS A 832 -31.97 26.91 25.25
N SER A 833 -31.81 27.56 26.40
CA SER A 833 -31.37 28.96 26.45
C SER A 833 -29.92 29.11 25.98
N ALA A 834 -29.07 28.14 26.30
CA ALA A 834 -27.68 28.17 25.86
C ALA A 834 -27.55 27.87 24.35
N ALA A 835 -28.36 26.95 23.82
CA ALA A 835 -28.45 26.67 22.38
C ALA A 835 -28.92 27.89 21.58
N LEU A 836 -29.96 28.59 22.04
CA LEU A 836 -30.43 29.83 21.40
C LEU A 836 -29.36 30.93 21.42
N PHE A 837 -28.69 31.12 22.57
CA PHE A 837 -27.62 32.11 22.70
C PHE A 837 -26.44 31.77 21.78
N ALA A 838 -26.06 30.50 21.70
CA ALA A 838 -25.02 30.02 20.82
C ALA A 838 -25.38 30.22 19.34
N ALA A 839 -26.62 29.93 18.95
CA ALA A 839 -27.12 30.16 17.59
C ALA A 839 -27.05 31.65 17.20
N HIS A 840 -27.40 32.57 18.11
CA HIS A 840 -27.25 34.01 17.85
C HIS A 840 -25.78 34.41 17.66
N LEU A 841 -24.86 33.87 18.48
CA LEU A 841 -23.43 34.12 18.31
C LEU A 841 -22.90 33.59 16.96
N VAL A 842 -23.31 32.39 16.54
CA VAL A 842 -22.93 31.83 15.24
C VAL A 842 -23.48 32.70 14.10
N LYS A 843 -24.73 33.16 14.19
CA LYS A 843 -25.37 34.06 13.20
C LYS A 843 -24.60 35.37 13.02
N VAL A 844 -23.97 35.89 14.07
CA VAL A 844 -23.09 37.08 14.01
C VAL A 844 -21.60 36.73 13.84
N ASN A 845 -21.29 35.55 13.29
CA ASN A 845 -19.96 35.09 12.89
C ASN A 845 -18.95 34.97 14.04
N PHE A 846 -19.39 34.56 15.24
CA PHE A 846 -18.50 34.07 16.28
C PHE A 846 -18.18 32.59 16.05
N SER A 847 -16.90 32.30 15.82
CA SER A 847 -16.39 30.94 15.70
C SER A 847 -16.18 30.30 17.07
N ARG A 848 -16.10 28.97 17.09
CA ARG A 848 -15.70 28.12 18.21
C ARG A 848 -16.63 28.21 19.42
N VAL A 849 -17.93 28.34 19.16
CA VAL A 849 -18.97 28.39 20.19
C VAL A 849 -19.43 26.97 20.52
N CYS A 850 -19.41 26.63 21.80
CA CYS A 850 -19.87 25.37 22.36
C CYS A 850 -20.88 25.60 23.48
N ILE A 851 -21.67 24.57 23.79
CA ILE A 851 -22.64 24.59 24.87
C ILE A 851 -22.23 23.57 25.94
N LEU A 852 -22.26 23.93 27.23
CA LEU A 852 -21.98 22.97 28.30
C LEU A 852 -23.12 21.93 28.38
N ASP A 853 -22.78 20.65 28.17
CA ASP A 853 -23.73 19.55 28.29
C ASP A 853 -24.28 19.46 29.73
N GLY A 854 -25.60 19.35 29.86
CA GLY A 854 -26.28 19.32 31.17
C GLY A 854 -26.19 20.62 32.01
N GLY A 855 -25.62 21.69 31.44
CA GLY A 855 -25.54 23.03 32.06
C GLY A 855 -24.71 23.07 33.35
N ILE A 856 -24.85 24.16 34.10
CA ILE A 856 -24.10 24.36 35.37
C ILE A 856 -24.38 23.28 36.42
N SER A 857 -25.53 22.59 36.33
CA SER A 857 -25.90 21.50 37.23
C SER A 857 -24.91 20.34 37.22
N LYS A 858 -24.35 19.98 36.06
CA LYS A 858 -23.35 18.90 35.96
C LYS A 858 -22.07 19.21 36.74
N LEU A 859 -21.76 20.49 36.99
CA LEU A 859 -20.58 20.90 37.74
C LEU A 859 -20.82 21.02 39.25
N LYS A 860 -22.07 20.97 39.74
CA LYS A 860 -22.35 21.10 41.17
C LYS A 860 -21.71 20.00 42.04
N PRO A 861 -21.74 18.71 41.64
CA PRO A 861 -21.17 17.64 42.46
C PRO A 861 -19.64 17.69 42.61
N THR A 862 -18.94 18.45 41.75
CA THR A 862 -17.46 18.47 41.73
C THR A 862 -16.85 19.37 42.80
N GLY A 863 -17.64 20.29 43.37
CA GLY A 863 -17.14 21.31 44.31
C GLY A 863 -16.24 22.37 43.66
N LEU A 864 -16.12 22.41 42.33
CA LEU A 864 -15.25 23.34 41.59
C LEU A 864 -15.89 24.72 41.33
N LEU A 865 -17.10 24.95 41.83
CA LEU A 865 -17.78 26.24 41.68
C LEU A 865 -17.26 27.24 42.70
N THR A 866 -16.83 28.40 42.21
CA THR A 866 -16.42 29.54 43.04
C THR A 866 -17.67 30.22 43.57
N VAL A 867 -17.76 30.32 44.91
CA VAL A 867 -18.80 31.06 45.61
C VAL A 867 -18.14 32.29 46.25
N PRO A 868 -18.73 33.50 46.14
CA PRO A 868 -18.22 34.67 46.82
C PRO A 868 -18.12 34.40 48.32
N SER A 869 -16.98 34.78 48.93
CA SER A 869 -16.83 34.73 50.38
C SER A 869 -17.97 35.53 51.01
N PRO A 870 -18.68 35.02 52.03
CA PRO A 870 -19.65 35.83 52.76
C PRO A 870 -18.89 37.06 53.29
N GLN A 871 -19.33 38.25 52.88
CA GLN A 871 -18.85 39.49 53.50
C GLN A 871 -19.22 39.41 54.97
N ILE A 872 -18.21 39.26 55.85
CA ILE A 872 -18.37 39.38 57.30
C ILE A 872 -18.53 40.86 57.63
#